data_AF-B5JPI9-F1
#
_entry.id   AF-B5JPI9-F1
#
_cell.length_a   1.000
_cell.length_b   1.000
_cell.length_c   1.000
_cell.angle_alpha   90.00
_cell.angle_beta   90.00
_cell.angle_gamma   90.00
#
_symmetry.space_group_name_H-M   'P 1'
#
loop_
_entity.id
_entity.type
_entity.pdbx_description
1 polymer ?
#
loop_
_entity_poly.entity_id
_entity_poly.type
_entity_poly.pdbx_seq_one_letter_code
_entity_poly.pdbx_strand_id
1 'polypeptide(L)'
;MSFSPAAQLSLALRKFANIARAFAFLALLHAASQAQEQPATITSLAALQEVAEDSPATHSFDLEATVWYVNPSTGGLILHDETSSAEVELDSSGYPFQPGDRIAIAGNGSLLDLGDRYQLTRIPFVDNDGLHGEEEQSGSIHLTAGRHPLRVEWFNAIGEPGLHLDYQGPGIEPDPVPNSVLFRQAATLDPSGEPKWQPGLDFRTYHERWWSLPPSTRIAQPVLTGHTENFDVTVTPRREFVAIEYTGYIEIAEPGEYTFFLRSDDGSRLYIGEPSLQISSPGWKPLPEARLLYPGQVLVAEQDYLWARLEGQVTHASRIGSLSYLTVQSGAGSMRVEIADATGLPWANMLHTRIRMTGVARRSRSLDGIPTAATLFAQNSAQIEILQGVPQSKPQPPAQLAVTPIQQIERFAPSLLDGQHTARVQGVVINSIPGGYAIVIQDAERAMFIDLNRLRPEPFQLGDLLDITGLVQPGEFSPFIDATELTRLGSGILPAPVEATRDELINGSLHSQYVEIDGYVLAVDERTVTLRTRAGVLNIDLETETSTDWLNSILRLRGCLRSFWDPESREVEVGKIELNSAEIAIVRPAPNDLFDVSKKRVSELLKFDPNASVFQRVGLTGQILQTAGDRLYLIDQEQGVRVTLATPLELQRGDFVEVAGFPEFTGPSPHFAHAIARKVGHEPLPPAHLLPADALLSDDYDSTLVSVDGDLIGIGFQSGHRTLQLRAGANVFSASIANSGEQIANYEPGSQLRLTGVYAGLGGNRSLGQPIEAFEILLASPSDVQVLVTPPWWTMPRLLTLMGALSIILLIALLWIKALERQVAARTAELREVLQERHRVQQEEALARERSRMAHDLHDELGAGLTEVGLLGTLAATHSLPIDKRDSHLSRLSDKVRGLVMALDEIVWAVNPKYDSVSSFVDYFTSYAQQFLELANVRCRFDVADELPVQPLTSRVRHSLFLAFKETLTNVARHADASEVIVRIYPKDTQLVLSVSDNGCGLQGKQAKPSMNGLDNIRDRLSEMGGHCTMESDEQTGTTVTLKLPLK
;
A
#
# COMPACT_ATOMS: atom_id res chain seq x y z
N MET A 1 26.61 -56.45 -0.99
CA MET A 1 25.20 -56.88 -0.96
C MET A 1 24.41 -55.93 -1.83
N SER A 2 23.88 -56.45 -2.93
CA SER A 2 23.03 -55.76 -3.89
C SER A 2 21.68 -55.43 -3.25
N PHE A 3 21.32 -54.14 -3.22
CA PHE A 3 19.95 -53.74 -2.88
C PHE A 3 19.01 -54.18 -4.01
N SER A 4 17.82 -54.68 -3.65
CA SER A 4 16.86 -55.20 -4.63
C SER A 4 16.35 -54.09 -5.58
N PRO A 5 15.96 -54.43 -6.82
CA PRO A 5 15.46 -53.46 -7.80
C PRO A 5 14.27 -52.62 -7.28
N ALA A 6 13.45 -53.19 -6.40
CA ALA A 6 12.29 -52.53 -5.80
C ALA A 6 12.68 -51.42 -4.80
N ALA A 7 13.80 -51.56 -4.08
CA ALA A 7 14.29 -50.55 -3.15
C ALA A 7 14.92 -49.34 -3.88
N GLN A 8 15.57 -49.59 -5.02
CA GLN A 8 16.09 -48.51 -5.87
C GLN A 8 14.97 -47.76 -6.60
N LEU A 9 13.92 -48.45 -7.03
CA LEU A 9 12.75 -47.81 -7.66
C LEU A 9 11.97 -46.93 -6.67
N SER A 10 11.79 -47.36 -5.42
CA SER A 10 11.08 -46.55 -4.40
C SER A 10 11.89 -45.33 -3.94
N LEU A 11 13.23 -45.44 -3.90
CA LEU A 11 14.11 -44.32 -3.62
C LEU A 11 14.17 -43.34 -4.81
N ALA A 12 14.14 -43.84 -6.04
CA ALA A 12 14.07 -43.02 -7.25
C ALA A 12 12.71 -42.29 -7.36
N LEU A 13 11.59 -42.97 -7.07
CA LEU A 13 10.26 -42.36 -7.05
C LEU A 13 10.09 -41.33 -5.92
N ARG A 14 10.69 -41.55 -4.74
CA ARG A 14 10.71 -40.54 -3.66
C ARG A 14 11.60 -39.34 -4.00
N LYS A 15 12.73 -39.55 -4.68
CA LYS A 15 13.57 -38.46 -5.17
C LYS A 15 12.88 -37.69 -6.29
N PHE A 16 12.19 -38.36 -7.22
CA PHE A 16 11.37 -37.71 -8.24
C PHE A 16 10.18 -36.96 -7.65
N ALA A 17 9.50 -37.49 -6.64
CA ALA A 17 8.40 -36.79 -5.96
C ALA A 17 8.89 -35.58 -5.16
N ASN A 18 10.09 -35.63 -4.56
CA ASN A 18 10.69 -34.50 -3.86
C ASN A 18 11.27 -33.46 -4.83
N ILE A 19 11.81 -33.87 -5.98
CA ILE A 19 12.24 -32.97 -7.06
C ILE A 19 11.03 -32.34 -7.74
N ALA A 20 9.94 -33.09 -7.97
CA ALA A 20 8.68 -32.57 -8.49
C ALA A 20 7.99 -31.63 -7.49
N ARG A 21 8.08 -31.89 -6.19
CA ARG A 21 7.63 -30.95 -5.14
C ARG A 21 8.53 -29.72 -5.06
N ALA A 22 9.84 -29.86 -5.22
CA ALA A 22 10.76 -28.73 -5.27
C ALA A 22 10.57 -27.90 -6.55
N PHE A 23 10.30 -28.51 -7.70
CA PHE A 23 9.93 -27.83 -8.94
C PHE A 23 8.53 -27.24 -8.88
N ALA A 24 7.57 -27.87 -8.20
CA ALA A 24 6.25 -27.28 -7.95
C ALA A 24 6.34 -26.12 -6.95
N PHE A 25 7.23 -26.18 -5.96
CA PHE A 25 7.49 -25.10 -5.01
C PHE A 25 8.30 -23.96 -5.63
N LEU A 26 9.26 -24.27 -6.51
CA LEU A 26 9.97 -23.30 -7.36
C LEU A 26 9.04 -22.73 -8.43
N ALA A 27 8.13 -23.50 -9.01
CA ALA A 27 7.10 -23.00 -9.92
C ALA A 27 6.03 -22.19 -9.19
N LEU A 28 5.73 -22.50 -7.92
CA LEU A 28 4.90 -21.65 -7.05
C LEU A 28 5.63 -20.38 -6.61
N LEU A 29 6.96 -20.42 -6.40
CA LEU A 29 7.78 -19.24 -6.13
C LEU A 29 8.04 -18.41 -7.38
N HIS A 30 8.15 -19.04 -8.56
CA HIS A 30 8.29 -18.37 -9.85
C HIS A 30 6.94 -17.85 -10.34
N ALA A 31 5.83 -18.54 -10.05
CA ALA A 31 4.47 -18.03 -10.26
C ALA A 31 4.05 -17.01 -9.18
N ALA A 32 4.69 -16.99 -8.01
CA ALA A 32 4.52 -15.92 -7.01
C ALA A 32 5.46 -14.73 -7.26
N SER A 33 6.58 -14.91 -7.98
CA SER A 33 7.45 -13.81 -8.43
C SER A 33 7.14 -13.32 -9.85
N GLN A 34 6.36 -14.10 -10.61
CA GLN A 34 5.72 -13.71 -11.89
C GLN A 34 4.20 -13.62 -11.75
N ALA A 35 3.68 -13.61 -10.52
CA ALA A 35 2.43 -12.92 -10.26
C ALA A 35 2.74 -11.44 -10.49
N GLN A 36 2.68 -11.03 -11.76
CA GLN A 36 2.27 -9.71 -12.14
C GLN A 36 1.14 -9.37 -11.17
N GLU A 37 1.39 -8.44 -10.25
CA GLU A 37 0.37 -7.97 -9.32
C GLU A 37 -0.86 -7.74 -10.20
N GLN A 38 -1.91 -8.55 -10.01
CA GLN A 38 -3.20 -8.17 -10.56
C GLN A 38 -3.40 -6.76 -10.01
N PRO A 39 -3.53 -5.73 -10.87
CA PRO A 39 -3.61 -4.37 -10.40
C PRO A 39 -4.72 -4.35 -9.36
N ALA A 40 -4.38 -3.92 -8.14
CA ALA A 40 -5.32 -3.91 -7.03
C ALA A 40 -6.60 -3.23 -7.53
N THR A 41 -7.73 -3.94 -7.44
CA THR A 41 -9.00 -3.40 -7.94
C THR A 41 -9.30 -2.11 -7.18
N ILE A 42 -9.41 -1.01 -7.91
CA ILE A 42 -9.72 0.31 -7.38
C ILE A 42 -11.17 0.28 -6.92
N THR A 43 -11.36 0.33 -5.60
CA THR A 43 -12.67 0.18 -4.93
C THR A 43 -13.14 1.46 -4.24
N SER A 44 -12.31 2.51 -4.23
CA SER A 44 -12.63 3.79 -3.60
C SER A 44 -11.96 4.95 -4.34
N LEU A 45 -12.49 6.16 -4.18
CA LEU A 45 -11.95 7.39 -4.76
C LEU A 45 -10.59 7.74 -4.16
N ALA A 46 -10.34 7.47 -2.87
CA ALA A 46 -9.02 7.66 -2.28
C ALA A 46 -7.96 6.73 -2.91
N ALA A 47 -8.32 5.46 -3.16
CA ALA A 47 -7.44 4.53 -3.86
C ALA A 47 -7.22 4.94 -5.33
N LEU A 48 -8.24 5.50 -5.98
CA LEU A 48 -8.11 6.07 -7.33
C LEU A 48 -7.09 7.22 -7.34
N GLN A 49 -7.18 8.14 -6.38
CA GLN A 49 -6.28 9.29 -6.25
C GLN A 49 -4.83 8.89 -5.91
N GLU A 50 -4.62 7.78 -5.19
CA GLU A 50 -3.29 7.30 -4.81
C GLU A 50 -2.55 6.60 -5.96
N VAL A 51 -3.31 5.95 -6.86
CA VAL A 51 -2.78 5.13 -7.95
C VAL A 51 -2.73 5.89 -9.29
N ALA A 52 -3.45 7.00 -9.42
CA ALA A 52 -3.46 7.80 -10.64
C ALA A 52 -2.05 8.34 -10.96
N GLU A 53 -1.69 8.29 -12.25
CA GLU A 53 -0.41 8.76 -12.78
C GLU A 53 -0.64 9.76 -13.92
N ASP A 54 0.38 10.58 -14.22
CA ASP A 54 0.37 11.55 -15.33
C ASP A 54 0.40 10.88 -16.73
N SER A 55 0.31 9.56 -16.81
CA SER A 55 0.28 8.79 -18.05
C SER A 55 -0.81 7.71 -17.99
N PRO A 56 -1.52 7.42 -19.10
CA PRO A 56 -2.66 6.52 -19.07
C PRO A 56 -2.24 5.11 -18.68
N ALA A 57 -2.80 4.60 -17.58
CA ALA A 57 -2.51 3.27 -17.07
C ALA A 57 -3.79 2.43 -16.94
N THR A 58 -3.68 1.14 -17.25
CA THR A 58 -4.80 0.20 -17.19
C THR A 58 -5.01 -0.30 -15.76
N HIS A 59 -6.20 -0.09 -15.22
CA HIS A 59 -6.61 -0.56 -13.90
C HIS A 59 -7.94 -1.30 -13.94
N SER A 60 -8.16 -2.14 -12.93
CA SER A 60 -9.46 -2.78 -12.67
C SER A 60 -10.23 -1.94 -11.65
N PHE A 61 -11.51 -1.70 -11.90
CA PHE A 61 -12.41 -0.89 -11.09
C PHE A 61 -13.56 -1.73 -10.55
N ASP A 62 -13.93 -1.47 -9.31
CA ASP A 62 -15.17 -1.88 -8.66
C ASP A 62 -15.57 -0.77 -7.69
N LEU A 63 -15.88 0.39 -8.26
CA LEU A 63 -16.06 1.66 -7.56
C LEU A 63 -17.55 2.03 -7.50
N GLU A 64 -18.06 2.28 -6.31
CA GLU A 64 -19.38 2.87 -6.10
C GLU A 64 -19.26 4.26 -5.46
N ALA A 65 -19.80 5.28 -6.12
CA ALA A 65 -19.79 6.65 -5.62
C ALA A 65 -21.16 7.32 -5.80
N THR A 66 -21.35 8.46 -5.15
CA THR A 66 -22.54 9.31 -5.32
C THR A 66 -22.15 10.55 -6.10
N VAL A 67 -22.93 10.89 -7.12
CA VAL A 67 -22.75 12.12 -7.90
C VAL A 67 -23.16 13.31 -7.03
N TRP A 68 -22.24 14.23 -6.77
CA TRP A 68 -22.51 15.47 -6.04
C TRP A 68 -22.78 16.66 -6.97
N TYR A 69 -22.14 16.66 -8.13
CA TYR A 69 -22.31 17.71 -9.14
C TYR A 69 -21.94 17.17 -10.53
N VAL A 70 -22.67 17.63 -11.54
CA VAL A 70 -22.39 17.36 -12.95
C VAL A 70 -21.89 18.66 -13.55
N ASN A 71 -20.62 18.68 -13.97
CA ASN A 71 -19.98 19.86 -14.51
C ASN A 71 -20.32 20.00 -16.00
N PRO A 72 -21.13 21.00 -16.41
CA PRO A 72 -21.54 21.15 -17.80
C PRO A 72 -20.41 21.66 -18.70
N SER A 73 -19.35 22.24 -18.14
CA SER A 73 -18.23 22.81 -18.88
C SER A 73 -17.17 21.77 -19.21
N THR A 74 -16.85 20.89 -18.26
CA THR A 74 -15.85 19.82 -18.46
C THR A 74 -16.49 18.50 -18.89
N GLY A 75 -17.79 18.32 -18.69
CA GLY A 75 -18.46 17.03 -18.82
C GLY A 75 -18.12 16.05 -17.69
N GLY A 76 -17.34 16.48 -16.70
CA GLY A 76 -16.92 15.69 -15.55
C GLY A 76 -18.02 15.56 -14.49
N LEU A 77 -17.94 14.48 -13.71
CA LEU A 77 -18.78 14.22 -12.56
C LEU A 77 -17.96 14.43 -11.29
N ILE A 78 -18.41 15.29 -10.39
CA ILE A 78 -17.86 15.32 -9.04
C ILE A 78 -18.50 14.17 -8.27
N LEU A 79 -17.70 13.16 -7.97
CA LEU A 79 -18.09 11.96 -7.26
C LEU A 79 -17.63 12.02 -5.81
N HIS A 80 -18.40 11.38 -4.93
CA HIS A 80 -18.07 11.23 -3.52
C HIS A 80 -18.39 9.83 -3.01
N ASP A 81 -17.47 9.27 -2.25
CA ASP A 81 -17.65 8.04 -1.48
C ASP A 81 -17.27 8.27 0.00
N GLU A 82 -17.22 7.22 0.81
CA GLU A 82 -16.90 7.36 2.24
C GLU A 82 -15.43 7.74 2.51
N THR A 83 -14.57 7.68 1.49
CA THR A 83 -13.12 7.88 1.58
C THR A 83 -12.69 9.26 1.10
N SER A 84 -13.20 9.75 -0.03
CA SER A 84 -12.84 11.06 -0.59
C SER A 84 -13.88 11.57 -1.61
N SER A 85 -13.59 12.74 -2.17
CA SER A 85 -14.31 13.32 -3.31
C SER A 85 -13.32 13.63 -4.43
N ALA A 86 -13.75 13.45 -5.68
CA ALA A 86 -12.92 13.75 -6.85
C ALA A 86 -13.80 14.13 -8.06
N GLU A 87 -13.29 15.01 -8.93
CA GLU A 87 -13.88 15.21 -10.26
C GLU A 87 -13.34 14.15 -11.21
N VAL A 88 -14.25 13.36 -11.78
CA VAL A 88 -13.93 12.26 -12.66
C VAL A 88 -14.64 12.46 -14.00
N GLU A 89 -13.87 12.50 -15.07
CA GLU A 89 -14.32 12.50 -16.45
C GLU A 89 -14.51 11.05 -16.90
N LEU A 90 -15.74 10.68 -17.27
CA LEU A 90 -16.17 9.28 -17.50
C LEU A 90 -16.94 9.15 -18.81
N ASP A 91 -16.63 8.15 -19.64
CA ASP A 91 -17.42 7.81 -20.84
C ASP A 91 -18.85 7.32 -20.51
N SER A 92 -19.71 8.27 -20.14
CA SER A 92 -21.08 8.07 -19.66
C SER A 92 -22.10 8.00 -20.80
N SER A 93 -21.66 7.77 -22.04
CA SER A 93 -22.48 7.79 -23.26
C SER A 93 -23.85 7.10 -23.04
N GLY A 94 -24.92 7.88 -22.86
CA GLY A 94 -26.28 7.38 -22.64
C GLY A 94 -26.87 7.49 -21.22
N TYR A 95 -26.11 7.93 -20.22
CA TYR A 95 -26.61 8.13 -18.84
C TYR A 95 -26.65 9.61 -18.44
N PRO A 96 -27.84 10.23 -18.32
CA PRO A 96 -27.99 11.61 -17.86
C PRO A 96 -27.95 11.65 -16.32
N PHE A 97 -26.77 11.52 -15.73
CA PHE A 97 -26.61 11.57 -14.28
C PHE A 97 -27.12 12.89 -13.69
N GLN A 98 -27.66 12.81 -12.48
CA GLN A 98 -28.07 13.95 -11.67
C GLN A 98 -27.46 13.86 -10.26
N PRO A 99 -27.32 14.98 -9.54
CA PRO A 99 -26.88 14.92 -8.14
C PRO A 99 -27.76 14.03 -7.27
N GLY A 100 -27.09 13.20 -6.47
CA GLY A 100 -27.70 12.15 -5.66
C GLY A 100 -27.80 10.80 -6.36
N ASP A 101 -27.59 10.71 -7.68
CA ASP A 101 -27.46 9.42 -8.34
C ASP A 101 -26.24 8.68 -7.80
N ARG A 102 -26.40 7.38 -7.56
CA ARG A 102 -25.30 6.48 -7.31
C ARG A 102 -24.77 6.01 -8.65
N ILE A 103 -23.46 5.99 -8.80
CA ILE A 103 -22.77 5.42 -9.96
C ILE A 103 -21.97 4.21 -9.50
N ALA A 104 -22.04 3.13 -10.26
CA ALA A 104 -21.19 1.95 -10.11
C ALA A 104 -20.37 1.78 -11.39
N ILE A 105 -19.04 1.72 -11.21
CA ILE A 105 -18.05 1.59 -12.28
C ILE A 105 -17.31 0.27 -12.04
N ALA A 106 -17.49 -0.68 -12.95
CA ALA A 106 -16.94 -2.02 -12.83
C ALA A 106 -16.21 -2.45 -14.12
N GLY A 107 -15.10 -3.17 -13.99
CA GLY A 107 -14.33 -3.68 -15.13
C GLY A 107 -12.97 -3.02 -15.30
N ASN A 108 -12.38 -3.11 -16.48
CA ASN A 108 -11.05 -2.58 -16.75
C ASN A 108 -11.14 -1.27 -17.54
N GLY A 109 -10.47 -0.23 -17.07
CA GLY A 109 -10.43 1.09 -17.69
C GLY A 109 -9.02 1.65 -17.69
N SER A 110 -8.82 2.69 -18.49
CA SER A 110 -7.63 3.53 -18.43
C SER A 110 -7.88 4.69 -17.47
N LEU A 111 -6.94 4.93 -16.56
CA LEU A 111 -6.93 6.07 -15.64
C LEU A 111 -5.79 7.01 -16.00
N LEU A 112 -6.08 8.31 -16.05
CA LEU A 112 -5.12 9.38 -16.27
C LEU A 112 -5.38 10.52 -15.29
N ASP A 113 -4.32 10.99 -14.62
CA ASP A 113 -4.35 12.23 -13.84
C ASP A 113 -4.13 13.43 -14.77
N LEU A 114 -5.07 14.39 -14.76
CA LEU A 114 -4.95 15.66 -15.49
C LEU A 114 -4.51 16.81 -14.57
N GLY A 115 -4.12 16.50 -13.34
CA GLY A 115 -3.69 17.43 -12.29
C GLY A 115 -4.85 18.08 -11.54
N ASP A 116 -5.97 18.36 -12.21
CA ASP A 116 -7.13 19.04 -11.64
C ASP A 116 -8.40 18.17 -11.61
N ARG A 117 -8.40 17.07 -12.36
CA ARG A 117 -9.45 16.04 -12.43
C ARG A 117 -8.84 14.71 -12.90
N TYR A 118 -9.60 13.63 -12.78
CA TYR A 118 -9.20 12.30 -13.25
C TYR A 118 -9.99 11.92 -14.48
N GLN A 119 -9.34 11.32 -15.46
CA GLN A 119 -10.00 10.80 -16.64
C GLN A 119 -10.05 9.27 -16.58
N LEU A 120 -11.27 8.71 -16.67
CA LEU A 120 -11.56 7.29 -16.76
C LEU A 120 -12.16 6.98 -18.13
N THR A 121 -11.42 6.24 -18.95
CA THR A 121 -11.86 5.86 -20.30
C THR A 121 -11.93 4.35 -20.46
N ARG A 122 -12.80 3.91 -21.37
CA ARG A 122 -12.80 2.52 -21.84
C ARG A 122 -11.53 2.28 -22.62
N ILE A 123 -10.93 1.09 -22.45
CA ILE A 123 -9.76 0.68 -23.22
C ILE A 123 -10.21 0.35 -24.64
N PRO A 124 -9.74 1.08 -25.68
CA PRO A 124 -10.03 0.74 -27.07
C PRO A 124 -9.38 -0.60 -27.44
N PHE A 125 -10.04 -1.32 -28.33
CA PHE A 125 -9.48 -2.55 -28.92
C PHE A 125 -8.39 -2.23 -29.95
N VAL A 126 -8.57 -1.18 -30.75
CA VAL A 126 -7.54 -0.57 -31.59
C VAL A 126 -7.56 0.94 -31.35
N ASP A 127 -6.41 1.51 -30.98
CA ASP A 127 -6.21 2.95 -30.78
C ASP A 127 -5.32 3.49 -31.89
N ASN A 128 -5.88 4.35 -32.73
CA ASN A 128 -5.20 5.10 -33.77
C ASN A 128 -5.48 6.60 -33.56
N ASP A 129 -5.53 7.06 -32.30
CA ASP A 129 -5.78 8.46 -31.96
C ASP A 129 -4.51 9.32 -32.06
N GLY A 130 -4.66 10.57 -32.51
CA GLY A 130 -3.58 11.52 -32.68
C GLY A 130 -3.74 12.38 -33.94
N LEU A 131 -2.88 13.40 -34.06
CA LEU A 131 -2.69 14.17 -35.29
C LEU A 131 -1.58 13.51 -36.10
N HIS A 132 -1.95 12.80 -37.16
CA HIS A 132 -1.00 12.16 -38.07
C HIS A 132 -1.48 12.27 -39.53
N GLY A 133 -0.84 11.56 -40.45
CA GLY A 133 -1.41 11.33 -41.78
C GLY A 133 -2.18 10.01 -41.79
N GLU A 134 -2.53 9.51 -42.96
CA GLU A 134 -3.20 8.20 -43.08
C GLU A 134 -2.32 7.07 -42.51
N GLU A 135 -2.64 6.62 -41.29
CA GLU A 135 -1.97 5.56 -40.55
C GLU A 135 -2.96 4.43 -40.24
N GLU A 136 -2.46 3.19 -40.22
CA GLU A 136 -3.25 1.98 -39.95
C GLU A 136 -2.76 1.29 -38.68
N GLN A 137 -3.69 0.97 -37.78
CA GLN A 137 -3.47 0.15 -36.60
C GLN A 137 -4.35 -1.09 -36.66
N SER A 138 -3.93 -2.17 -36.01
CA SER A 138 -4.67 -3.43 -36.06
C SER A 138 -4.64 -4.19 -34.73
N GLY A 139 -5.65 -5.02 -34.51
CA GLY A 139 -5.77 -5.87 -33.34
C GLY A 139 -6.54 -7.15 -33.64
N SER A 140 -6.21 -8.24 -32.94
CA SER A 140 -6.85 -9.56 -33.10
C SER A 140 -7.64 -9.96 -31.86
N ILE A 141 -8.88 -10.44 -32.04
CA ILE A 141 -9.80 -10.88 -30.98
C ILE A 141 -10.51 -12.17 -31.38
N HIS A 142 -10.72 -13.06 -30.41
CA HIS A 142 -11.54 -14.26 -30.64
C HIS A 142 -13.02 -13.94 -30.41
N LEU A 143 -13.84 -14.08 -31.45
CA LEU A 143 -15.28 -13.81 -31.40
C LEU A 143 -16.09 -15.10 -31.58
N THR A 144 -17.17 -15.24 -30.82
CA THR A 144 -18.14 -16.33 -31.00
C THR A 144 -19.13 -15.99 -32.11
N ALA A 145 -19.83 -16.99 -32.67
CA ALA A 145 -20.93 -16.72 -33.58
C ALA A 145 -22.05 -15.92 -32.88
N GLY A 146 -22.55 -14.87 -33.53
CA GLY A 146 -23.55 -13.97 -32.96
C GLY A 146 -23.23 -12.48 -33.20
N ARG A 147 -24.07 -11.59 -32.66
CA ARG A 147 -23.87 -10.14 -32.75
C ARG A 147 -23.05 -9.64 -31.57
N HIS A 148 -21.99 -8.90 -31.87
CA HIS A 148 -21.11 -8.28 -30.86
C HIS A 148 -21.25 -6.76 -30.92
N PRO A 149 -21.28 -6.04 -29.79
CA PRO A 149 -21.29 -4.59 -29.79
C PRO A 149 -20.06 -4.04 -30.52
N LEU A 150 -20.25 -2.93 -31.23
CA LEU A 150 -19.24 -2.24 -32.00
C LEU A 150 -19.40 -0.73 -31.80
N ARG A 151 -18.30 -0.06 -31.45
CA ARG A 151 -18.21 1.41 -31.43
C ARG A 151 -16.96 1.86 -32.15
N VAL A 152 -17.09 2.85 -33.03
CA VAL A 152 -15.97 3.48 -33.72
C VAL A 152 -16.04 4.97 -33.49
N GLU A 153 -14.95 5.55 -33.01
CA GLU A 153 -14.78 6.99 -32.85
C GLU A 153 -13.77 7.48 -33.85
N TRP A 154 -14.00 8.66 -34.42
CA TRP A 154 -13.10 9.29 -35.37
C TRP A 154 -13.19 10.81 -35.25
N PHE A 155 -12.07 11.50 -35.41
CA PHE A 155 -12.02 12.96 -35.52
C PHE A 155 -11.21 13.39 -36.75
N ASN A 156 -11.50 14.58 -37.25
CA ASN A 156 -10.69 15.29 -38.23
C ASN A 156 -10.48 16.74 -37.77
N ALA A 157 -9.22 17.16 -37.67
CA ALA A 157 -8.81 18.53 -37.39
C ALA A 157 -8.81 19.35 -38.67
N ILE A 158 -7.80 19.18 -39.54
CA ILE A 158 -7.60 19.95 -40.77
C ILE A 158 -7.09 18.99 -41.86
N GLY A 159 -7.83 18.84 -42.97
CA GLY A 159 -7.44 17.91 -44.04
C GLY A 159 -8.60 17.28 -44.77
N GLU A 160 -8.30 16.36 -45.70
CA GLU A 160 -9.31 15.54 -46.37
C GLU A 160 -9.65 14.32 -45.50
N PRO A 161 -10.91 14.17 -45.05
CA PRO A 161 -11.27 13.18 -44.05
C PRO A 161 -11.13 11.74 -44.55
N GLY A 162 -10.51 10.87 -43.74
CA GLY A 162 -10.32 9.45 -44.03
C GLY A 162 -10.62 8.55 -42.84
N LEU A 163 -11.51 7.57 -43.04
CA LEU A 163 -11.79 6.50 -42.06
C LEU A 163 -12.09 5.20 -42.81
N HIS A 164 -11.33 4.15 -42.51
CA HIS A 164 -11.50 2.82 -43.07
C HIS A 164 -11.42 1.77 -41.96
N LEU A 165 -12.35 0.82 -41.97
CA LEU A 165 -12.36 -0.33 -41.07
C LEU A 165 -12.48 -1.60 -41.89
N ASP A 166 -11.40 -2.38 -41.89
CA ASP A 166 -11.31 -3.67 -42.55
C ASP A 166 -11.21 -4.78 -41.50
N TYR A 167 -11.59 -6.00 -41.86
CA TYR A 167 -11.48 -7.15 -40.96
C TYR A 167 -11.08 -8.43 -41.72
N GLN A 168 -10.41 -9.33 -41.01
CA GLN A 168 -10.00 -10.64 -41.48
C GLN A 168 -10.46 -11.68 -40.45
N GLY A 169 -11.12 -12.75 -40.89
CA GLY A 169 -11.61 -13.82 -40.03
C GLY A 169 -11.31 -15.21 -40.60
N PRO A 170 -11.76 -16.30 -39.95
CA PRO A 170 -11.61 -17.64 -40.48
C PRO A 170 -12.26 -17.75 -41.87
N GLY A 171 -11.44 -17.97 -42.91
CA GLY A 171 -11.91 -18.09 -44.29
C GLY A 171 -12.27 -16.78 -44.99
N ILE A 172 -11.98 -15.62 -44.37
CA ILE A 172 -12.20 -14.28 -44.93
C ILE A 172 -10.82 -13.63 -45.13
N GLU A 173 -10.48 -13.22 -46.36
CA GLU A 173 -9.30 -12.38 -46.62
C GLU A 173 -9.55 -10.96 -46.07
N PRO A 174 -8.51 -10.18 -45.71
CA PRO A 174 -8.68 -8.80 -45.25
C PRO A 174 -9.49 -7.96 -46.27
N ASP A 175 -10.68 -7.53 -45.89
CA ASP A 175 -11.63 -6.78 -46.74
C ASP A 175 -12.42 -5.78 -45.87
N PRO A 176 -12.95 -4.67 -46.43
CA PRO A 176 -13.78 -3.74 -45.68
C PRO A 176 -14.98 -4.42 -45.05
N VAL A 177 -15.31 -4.01 -43.82
CA VAL A 177 -16.46 -4.58 -43.09
C VAL A 177 -17.75 -4.39 -43.90
N PRO A 178 -18.42 -5.48 -44.36
CA PRO A 178 -19.58 -5.36 -45.22
C PRO A 178 -20.78 -4.73 -44.50
N ASN A 179 -21.51 -3.83 -45.16
CA ASN A 179 -22.73 -3.22 -44.60
C ASN A 179 -23.76 -4.28 -44.14
N SER A 180 -23.78 -5.46 -44.78
CA SER A 180 -24.69 -6.55 -44.46
C SER A 180 -24.46 -7.19 -43.09
N VAL A 181 -23.29 -6.98 -42.47
CA VAL A 181 -22.98 -7.51 -41.12
C VAL A 181 -23.16 -6.47 -40.03
N LEU A 182 -23.53 -5.24 -40.36
CA LEU A 182 -23.72 -4.14 -39.41
C LEU A 182 -25.20 -4.00 -39.03
N PHE A 183 -25.47 -3.97 -37.73
CA PHE A 183 -26.81 -3.89 -37.17
C PHE A 183 -26.90 -2.88 -36.03
N ARG A 184 -28.09 -2.31 -35.86
CA ARG A 184 -28.48 -1.47 -34.74
C ARG A 184 -29.72 -2.03 -34.07
N GLN A 185 -29.88 -1.71 -32.79
CA GLN A 185 -31.03 -2.14 -32.00
C GLN A 185 -32.13 -1.08 -32.07
N ALA A 186 -33.36 -1.46 -32.39
CA ALA A 186 -34.50 -0.56 -32.38
C ALA A 186 -34.92 -0.23 -30.93
N ALA A 187 -35.40 1.00 -30.71
CA ALA A 187 -35.84 1.48 -29.40
C ALA A 187 -37.02 0.71 -28.77
N THR A 188 -37.72 -0.12 -29.56
CA THR A 188 -38.82 -0.96 -29.09
C THR A 188 -38.41 -2.42 -29.09
N LEU A 189 -38.52 -3.08 -27.93
CA LEU A 189 -38.45 -4.54 -27.83
C LEU A 189 -39.63 -5.16 -28.59
N ASP A 190 -39.44 -6.38 -29.08
CA ASP A 190 -40.54 -7.14 -29.65
C ASP A 190 -41.53 -7.59 -28.55
N PRO A 191 -42.71 -8.13 -28.90
CA PRO A 191 -43.69 -8.58 -27.91
C PRO A 191 -43.23 -9.69 -26.96
N SER A 192 -42.11 -10.36 -27.27
CA SER A 192 -41.44 -11.36 -26.44
C SER A 192 -40.37 -10.77 -25.50
N GLY A 193 -40.05 -9.49 -25.63
CA GLY A 193 -39.00 -8.83 -24.86
C GLY A 193 -37.61 -8.91 -25.50
N GLU A 194 -37.50 -9.40 -26.74
CA GLU A 194 -36.23 -9.52 -27.46
C GLU A 194 -35.89 -8.24 -28.26
N PRO A 195 -34.59 -7.93 -28.45
CA PRO A 195 -34.13 -6.80 -29.26
C PRO A 195 -34.59 -6.92 -30.72
N LYS A 196 -35.26 -5.88 -31.23
CA LYS A 196 -35.56 -5.80 -32.67
C LYS A 196 -34.37 -5.20 -33.42
N TRP A 197 -33.74 -6.00 -34.28
CA TRP A 197 -32.55 -5.59 -35.05
C TRP A 197 -32.92 -4.90 -36.37
N GLN A 198 -32.16 -3.88 -36.74
CA GLN A 198 -32.25 -3.20 -38.04
C GLN A 198 -30.85 -3.09 -38.68
N PRO A 199 -30.72 -3.10 -40.02
CA PRO A 199 -29.43 -2.89 -40.67
C PRO A 199 -28.84 -1.49 -40.38
N GLY A 200 -27.51 -1.41 -40.36
CA GLY A 200 -26.75 -0.17 -40.23
C GLY A 200 -26.29 0.16 -38.80
N LEU A 201 -25.71 1.35 -38.65
CA LEU A 201 -25.16 1.91 -37.42
C LEU A 201 -25.90 3.20 -37.04
N ASP A 202 -25.95 3.48 -35.74
CA ASP A 202 -26.32 4.80 -35.24
C ASP A 202 -25.06 5.68 -35.25
N PHE A 203 -25.18 6.96 -35.64
CA PHE A 203 -24.07 7.90 -35.59
C PHE A 203 -24.43 9.16 -34.80
N ARG A 204 -23.41 9.77 -34.20
CA ARG A 204 -23.46 11.09 -33.55
C ARG A 204 -22.30 11.92 -34.03
N THR A 205 -22.55 13.20 -34.31
CA THR A 205 -21.51 14.12 -34.78
C THR A 205 -21.38 15.30 -33.84
N TYR A 206 -20.17 15.81 -33.78
CA TYR A 206 -19.76 16.82 -32.83
C TYR A 206 -18.89 17.86 -33.54
N HIS A 207 -19.07 19.15 -33.23
CA HIS A 207 -18.33 20.25 -33.86
C HIS A 207 -17.66 21.18 -32.83
N GLU A 208 -16.36 21.00 -32.57
CA GLU A 208 -15.51 21.99 -31.88
C GLU A 208 -14.05 21.85 -32.36
N ARG A 209 -13.18 22.78 -31.96
CA ARG A 209 -11.76 22.73 -32.29
C ARG A 209 -11.04 21.76 -31.36
N TRP A 210 -10.82 20.53 -31.84
CA TRP A 210 -9.98 19.53 -31.16
C TRP A 210 -8.70 19.26 -31.93
N TRP A 211 -7.72 18.74 -31.19
CA TRP A 211 -6.41 18.31 -31.69
C TRP A 211 -6.14 16.82 -31.38
N SER A 212 -7.13 16.13 -30.80
CA SER A 212 -7.20 14.69 -30.50
C SER A 212 -8.68 14.29 -30.31
N LEU A 213 -9.03 13.01 -30.29
CA LEU A 213 -10.38 12.60 -29.88
C LEU A 213 -10.71 13.13 -28.48
N PRO A 214 -11.74 13.97 -28.30
CA PRO A 214 -12.15 14.38 -26.97
C PRO A 214 -12.75 13.17 -26.23
N PRO A 215 -12.57 13.05 -24.91
CA PRO A 215 -13.40 12.17 -24.10
C PRO A 215 -14.88 12.49 -24.35
N SER A 216 -15.72 11.46 -24.47
CA SER A 216 -17.14 11.53 -24.86
C SER A 216 -18.04 12.39 -23.92
N THR A 217 -17.47 12.89 -22.84
CA THR A 217 -18.02 13.78 -21.81
C THR A 217 -18.17 15.23 -22.21
N ARG A 218 -17.28 15.80 -23.05
CA ARG A 218 -17.25 17.25 -23.31
C ARG A 218 -18.48 17.77 -24.05
N ILE A 219 -19.34 16.90 -24.57
CA ILE A 219 -20.40 17.31 -25.50
C ILE A 219 -21.72 16.72 -25.06
N ALA A 220 -22.37 17.42 -24.13
CA ALA A 220 -23.67 17.02 -23.58
C ALA A 220 -24.76 16.89 -24.66
N GLN A 221 -24.58 17.46 -25.87
CA GLN A 221 -25.51 17.26 -26.99
C GLN A 221 -24.80 17.13 -28.35
N PRO A 222 -24.96 16.00 -29.06
CA PRO A 222 -24.49 15.87 -30.43
C PRO A 222 -25.17 16.90 -31.35
N VAL A 223 -24.39 17.48 -32.27
CA VAL A 223 -24.88 18.49 -33.24
C VAL A 223 -25.83 17.85 -34.24
N LEU A 224 -25.54 16.60 -34.63
CA LEU A 224 -26.38 15.79 -35.50
C LEU A 224 -26.32 14.34 -35.05
N THR A 225 -27.47 13.68 -35.04
CA THR A 225 -27.60 12.24 -34.81
C THR A 225 -28.41 11.62 -35.93
N GLY A 226 -28.06 10.41 -36.34
CA GLY A 226 -28.80 9.71 -37.37
C GLY A 226 -28.40 8.24 -37.48
N HIS A 227 -28.69 7.65 -38.63
CA HIS A 227 -28.38 6.27 -38.94
C HIS A 227 -27.70 6.21 -40.30
N THR A 228 -26.78 5.27 -40.46
CA THR A 228 -26.00 5.04 -41.68
C THR A 228 -25.83 3.55 -41.93
N GLU A 229 -25.53 3.14 -43.15
CA GLU A 229 -25.30 1.72 -43.48
C GLU A 229 -23.86 1.27 -43.24
N ASN A 230 -22.92 2.22 -43.09
CA ASN A 230 -21.47 2.02 -42.97
C ASN A 230 -20.80 3.21 -42.24
N PHE A 231 -19.47 3.20 -42.15
CA PHE A 231 -18.66 4.27 -41.55
C PHE A 231 -18.50 5.49 -42.49
N ASP A 232 -19.61 6.01 -43.03
CA ASP A 232 -19.61 7.16 -43.93
C ASP A 232 -19.32 8.48 -43.18
N VAL A 233 -18.13 9.04 -43.39
CA VAL A 233 -17.72 10.33 -42.79
C VAL A 233 -18.43 11.54 -43.40
N THR A 234 -19.15 11.37 -44.52
CA THR A 234 -19.88 12.45 -45.20
C THR A 234 -21.27 12.73 -44.62
N VAL A 235 -21.67 11.99 -43.57
CA VAL A 235 -22.91 12.22 -42.81
C VAL A 235 -22.98 13.62 -42.18
N THR A 236 -21.86 14.31 -42.09
CA THR A 236 -21.73 15.69 -41.60
C THR A 236 -21.21 16.61 -42.72
N PRO A 237 -21.83 17.79 -42.94
CA PRO A 237 -21.42 18.70 -44.01
C PRO A 237 -20.10 19.44 -43.69
N ARG A 238 -19.66 19.39 -42.44
CA ARG A 238 -18.44 20.04 -41.95
C ARG A 238 -17.27 19.07 -42.07
N ARG A 239 -16.20 19.47 -42.75
CA ARG A 239 -15.04 18.61 -42.99
C ARG A 239 -13.94 18.75 -41.95
N GLU A 240 -13.79 19.92 -41.35
CA GLU A 240 -12.72 20.23 -40.40
C GLU A 240 -13.27 20.49 -38.99
N PHE A 241 -12.49 20.14 -37.98
CA PHE A 241 -12.85 20.26 -36.57
C PHE A 241 -14.18 19.56 -36.27
N VAL A 242 -14.24 18.28 -36.64
CA VAL A 242 -15.42 17.42 -36.54
C VAL A 242 -15.05 16.07 -35.96
N ALA A 243 -15.92 15.52 -35.12
CA ALA A 243 -15.80 14.16 -34.61
C ALA A 243 -17.10 13.40 -34.84
N ILE A 244 -16.97 12.10 -35.11
CA ILE A 244 -18.09 11.19 -35.37
C ILE A 244 -17.92 9.95 -34.49
N GLU A 245 -19.00 9.60 -33.80
CA GLU A 245 -19.14 8.34 -33.06
C GLU A 245 -20.15 7.47 -33.80
N TYR A 246 -19.75 6.27 -34.19
CA TYR A 246 -20.64 5.22 -34.69
C TYR A 246 -20.84 4.17 -33.60
N THR A 247 -22.09 3.79 -33.35
CA THR A 247 -22.46 2.73 -32.42
C THR A 247 -23.40 1.73 -33.08
N GLY A 248 -23.16 0.44 -32.84
CA GLY A 248 -24.01 -0.63 -33.35
C GLY A 248 -23.46 -1.99 -32.95
N TYR A 249 -23.69 -2.98 -33.81
CA TYR A 249 -23.30 -4.36 -33.62
C TYR A 249 -22.77 -4.94 -34.93
N ILE A 250 -21.77 -5.81 -34.83
CA ILE A 250 -21.26 -6.61 -35.94
C ILE A 250 -21.70 -8.07 -35.78
N GLU A 251 -22.26 -8.66 -36.82
CA GLU A 251 -22.66 -10.07 -36.83
C GLU A 251 -21.52 -10.98 -37.31
N ILE A 252 -21.11 -11.90 -36.44
CA ILE A 252 -20.08 -12.90 -36.69
C ILE A 252 -20.76 -14.23 -37.03
N ALA A 253 -20.56 -14.71 -38.25
CA ALA A 253 -21.17 -15.94 -38.74
C ALA A 253 -20.42 -17.20 -38.24
N GLU A 254 -19.09 -17.19 -38.37
CA GLU A 254 -18.23 -18.29 -37.92
C GLU A 254 -17.38 -17.86 -36.73
N PRO A 255 -17.37 -18.64 -35.62
CA PRO A 255 -16.55 -18.33 -34.46
C PRO A 255 -15.06 -18.52 -34.79
N GLY A 256 -14.21 -17.63 -34.31
CA GLY A 256 -12.78 -17.74 -34.51
C GLY A 256 -12.03 -16.46 -34.20
N GLU A 257 -10.76 -16.41 -34.61
CA GLU A 257 -9.91 -15.23 -34.45
C GLU A 257 -10.15 -14.25 -35.60
N TYR A 258 -10.54 -13.02 -35.24
CA TYR A 258 -10.76 -11.92 -36.16
C TYR A 258 -9.72 -10.83 -35.92
N THR A 259 -9.09 -10.34 -36.99
CA THR A 259 -8.20 -9.18 -36.95
C THR A 259 -8.90 -8.00 -37.59
N PHE A 260 -8.96 -6.86 -36.90
CA PHE A 260 -9.51 -5.62 -37.41
C PHE A 260 -8.38 -4.65 -37.73
N PHE A 261 -8.49 -3.95 -38.85
CA PHE A 261 -7.55 -2.94 -39.31
C PHE A 261 -8.29 -1.61 -39.38
N LEU A 262 -7.87 -0.65 -38.56
CA LEU A 262 -8.46 0.68 -38.48
C LEU A 262 -7.46 1.67 -39.08
N ARG A 263 -7.86 2.33 -40.16
CA ARG A 263 -7.03 3.33 -40.85
C ARG A 263 -7.73 4.68 -40.88
N SER A 264 -7.02 5.73 -40.47
CA SER A 264 -7.53 7.10 -40.48
C SER A 264 -6.42 8.12 -40.70
N ASP A 265 -6.79 9.28 -41.26
CA ASP A 265 -5.89 10.43 -41.46
C ASP A 265 -5.58 11.14 -40.14
N ASP A 266 -6.60 11.40 -39.33
CA ASP A 266 -6.47 11.87 -37.95
C ASP A 266 -6.86 10.75 -36.99
N GLY A 267 -7.26 11.07 -35.76
CA GLY A 267 -7.46 10.06 -34.72
C GLY A 267 -8.72 9.22 -34.89
N SER A 268 -8.59 7.91 -34.69
CA SER A 268 -9.72 6.99 -34.56
C SER A 268 -9.52 5.91 -33.50
N ARG A 269 -10.62 5.41 -32.94
CA ARG A 269 -10.64 4.31 -31.96
C ARG A 269 -11.71 3.29 -32.30
N LEU A 270 -11.38 2.02 -32.18
CA LEU A 270 -12.32 0.90 -32.34
C LEU A 270 -12.53 0.20 -31.01
N TYR A 271 -13.79 -0.05 -30.67
CA TYR A 271 -14.23 -0.88 -29.56
C TYR A 271 -15.09 -2.01 -30.11
N ILE A 272 -14.79 -3.24 -29.68
CA ILE A 272 -15.55 -4.42 -30.09
C ILE A 272 -15.77 -5.36 -28.91
N GLY A 273 -16.97 -5.93 -28.82
CA GLY A 273 -17.39 -6.79 -27.72
C GLY A 273 -17.98 -6.02 -26.54
N GLU A 274 -18.09 -6.69 -25.40
CA GLU A 274 -18.57 -6.06 -24.17
C GLU A 274 -17.65 -4.91 -23.73
N PRO A 275 -18.19 -3.78 -23.24
CA PRO A 275 -17.39 -2.66 -22.78
C PRO A 275 -16.38 -3.11 -21.72
N SER A 276 -15.11 -2.74 -21.89
CA SER A 276 -14.05 -3.02 -20.93
C SER A 276 -14.37 -2.42 -19.56
N LEU A 277 -14.98 -1.24 -19.54
CA LEU A 277 -15.50 -0.56 -18.35
C LEU A 277 -17.03 -0.44 -18.45
N GLN A 278 -17.73 -1.00 -17.47
CA GLN A 278 -19.18 -0.95 -17.34
C GLN A 278 -19.58 0.15 -16.36
N ILE A 279 -20.51 1.00 -16.77
CA ILE A 279 -21.05 2.10 -15.96
C ILE A 279 -22.55 1.86 -15.79
N SER A 280 -23.02 1.92 -14.54
CA SER A 280 -24.44 1.78 -14.21
C SER A 280 -24.86 2.77 -13.12
N SER A 281 -26.17 3.05 -13.06
CA SER A 281 -26.78 3.87 -12.01
C SER A 281 -27.64 2.97 -11.09
N PRO A 282 -27.07 2.37 -10.03
CA PRO A 282 -27.78 1.42 -9.16
C PRO A 282 -28.89 2.03 -8.29
N GLY A 283 -29.06 3.36 -8.29
CA GLY A 283 -30.15 4.03 -7.58
C GLY A 283 -29.79 5.45 -7.15
N TRP A 284 -30.55 6.00 -6.21
CA TRP A 284 -30.40 7.37 -5.72
C TRP A 284 -30.13 7.39 -4.21
N LYS A 285 -29.24 8.27 -3.75
CA LYS A 285 -28.88 8.50 -2.35
C LYS A 285 -29.00 10.01 -2.02
N PRO A 286 -29.68 10.38 -0.93
CA PRO A 286 -29.76 11.79 -0.53
C PRO A 286 -28.38 12.34 -0.18
N LEU A 287 -28.12 13.58 -0.60
CA LEU A 287 -26.89 14.30 -0.31
C LEU A 287 -26.78 14.61 1.19
N PRO A 288 -25.55 14.64 1.75
CA PRO A 288 -25.33 14.85 3.18
C PRO A 288 -25.72 16.27 3.64
N GLU A 289 -25.76 16.48 4.96
CA GLU A 289 -25.97 17.81 5.52
C GLU A 289 -24.78 18.73 5.20
N ALA A 290 -25.07 19.87 4.57
CA ALA A 290 -24.05 20.78 4.07
C ALA A 290 -23.33 21.52 5.21
N ARG A 291 -21.99 21.50 5.18
CA ARG A 291 -21.15 22.17 6.20
C ARG A 291 -21.05 23.67 5.93
N LEU A 292 -21.17 24.50 6.97
CA LEU A 292 -21.01 25.95 6.80
C LEU A 292 -19.56 26.30 6.43
N LEU A 293 -19.40 27.08 5.36
CA LEU A 293 -18.12 27.64 4.91
C LEU A 293 -18.16 29.17 4.84
N TYR A 294 -16.98 29.77 5.00
CA TYR A 294 -16.77 31.20 4.81
C TYR A 294 -15.81 31.45 3.64
N PRO A 295 -16.01 32.51 2.83
CA PRO A 295 -15.07 32.90 1.78
C PRO A 295 -13.65 33.12 2.32
N GLY A 296 -12.65 32.52 1.65
CA GLY A 296 -11.24 32.60 2.05
C GLY A 296 -10.85 31.69 3.23
N GLN A 297 -11.74 30.82 3.71
CA GLN A 297 -11.42 29.81 4.71
C GLN A 297 -10.38 28.82 4.15
N VAL A 298 -9.31 28.56 4.92
CA VAL A 298 -8.29 27.57 4.55
C VAL A 298 -8.91 26.16 4.53
N LEU A 299 -8.69 25.44 3.43
CA LEU A 299 -9.10 24.05 3.27
C LEU A 299 -7.86 23.15 3.27
N VAL A 300 -7.90 22.06 4.03
CA VAL A 300 -6.90 20.99 3.96
C VAL A 300 -7.14 20.13 2.71
N ALA A 301 -6.14 19.34 2.28
CA ALA A 301 -6.24 18.53 1.06
C ALA A 301 -7.45 17.56 1.06
N GLU A 302 -7.79 17.00 2.22
CA GLU A 302 -8.96 16.11 2.42
C GLU A 302 -10.31 16.83 2.29
N GLN A 303 -10.31 18.17 2.19
CA GLN A 303 -11.51 19.01 2.06
C GLN A 303 -11.65 19.58 0.65
N ASP A 304 -10.91 19.05 -0.33
CA ASP A 304 -11.20 19.32 -1.73
C ASP A 304 -12.55 18.70 -2.11
N TYR A 305 -13.35 19.43 -2.89
CA TYR A 305 -14.73 19.08 -3.25
C TYR A 305 -15.64 18.76 -2.03
N LEU A 306 -15.72 19.66 -1.05
CA LEU A 306 -16.54 19.52 0.16
C LEU A 306 -18.00 19.95 -0.05
N TRP A 307 -18.99 19.12 0.33
CA TRP A 307 -20.39 19.54 0.35
C TRP A 307 -20.67 20.60 1.42
N ALA A 308 -20.97 21.82 0.98
CA ALA A 308 -20.95 22.99 1.83
C ALA A 308 -22.13 23.93 1.61
N ARG A 309 -22.38 24.74 2.64
CA ARG A 309 -23.35 25.83 2.65
C ARG A 309 -22.63 27.16 2.79
N LEU A 310 -22.98 28.12 1.95
CA LEU A 310 -22.50 29.50 2.01
C LEU A 310 -23.69 30.44 2.23
N GLU A 311 -23.50 31.45 3.07
CA GLU A 311 -24.39 32.61 3.17
C GLU A 311 -23.61 33.90 2.93
N GLY A 312 -24.15 34.77 2.09
CA GLY A 312 -23.56 36.08 1.85
C GLY A 312 -24.42 36.95 0.96
N GLN A 313 -23.89 38.12 0.63
CA GLN A 313 -24.50 39.05 -0.29
C GLN A 313 -23.93 38.84 -1.69
N VAL A 314 -24.80 38.77 -2.69
CA VAL A 314 -24.39 38.72 -4.09
C VAL A 314 -23.82 40.08 -4.49
N THR A 315 -22.53 40.12 -4.83
CA THR A 315 -21.85 41.32 -5.32
C THR A 315 -21.71 41.32 -6.83
N HIS A 316 -21.79 40.14 -7.45
CA HIS A 316 -21.75 39.96 -8.89
C HIS A 316 -22.67 38.81 -9.30
N ALA A 317 -23.32 38.93 -10.45
CA ALA A 317 -24.12 37.86 -11.04
C ALA A 317 -23.91 37.89 -12.55
N SER A 318 -23.55 36.77 -13.16
CA SER A 318 -23.22 36.70 -14.58
C SER A 318 -23.71 35.38 -15.19
N ARG A 319 -24.10 35.46 -16.46
CA ARG A 319 -24.50 34.31 -17.27
C ARG A 319 -23.96 34.52 -18.68
N ILE A 320 -23.01 33.69 -19.10
CA ILE A 320 -22.28 33.81 -20.36
C ILE A 320 -22.19 32.42 -20.97
N GLY A 321 -22.87 32.20 -22.10
CA GLY A 321 -22.97 30.88 -22.74
C GLY A 321 -23.70 29.87 -21.84
N SER A 322 -23.09 28.70 -21.64
CA SER A 322 -23.54 27.67 -20.70
C SER A 322 -23.15 27.97 -19.23
N LEU A 323 -22.19 28.88 -18.99
CA LEU A 323 -21.67 29.16 -17.66
C LEU A 323 -22.49 30.25 -16.97
N SER A 324 -23.06 29.92 -15.81
CA SER A 324 -23.76 30.89 -14.96
C SER A 324 -23.08 30.95 -13.59
N TYR A 325 -22.76 32.13 -13.09
CA TYR A 325 -22.09 32.25 -11.79
C TYR A 325 -22.48 33.52 -11.02
N LEU A 326 -22.29 33.47 -9.71
CA LEU A 326 -22.45 34.57 -8.78
C LEU A 326 -21.13 34.79 -8.04
N THR A 327 -20.82 36.02 -7.65
CA THR A 327 -19.82 36.27 -6.60
C THR A 327 -20.56 36.64 -5.33
N VAL A 328 -20.27 35.91 -4.26
CA VAL A 328 -20.90 36.09 -2.97
C VAL A 328 -19.88 36.56 -1.97
N GLN A 329 -20.14 37.71 -1.36
CA GLN A 329 -19.32 38.28 -0.31
C GLN A 329 -19.91 37.97 1.07
N SER A 330 -19.06 37.53 1.99
CA SER A 330 -19.43 37.32 3.39
C SER A 330 -18.27 37.74 4.28
N GLY A 331 -18.46 38.81 5.07
CA GLY A 331 -17.37 39.44 5.82
C GLY A 331 -16.33 40.09 4.89
N ALA A 332 -15.05 39.78 5.09
CA ALA A 332 -13.94 40.32 4.31
C ALA A 332 -13.59 39.50 3.05
N GLY A 333 -14.18 38.31 2.88
CA GLY A 333 -13.87 37.43 1.75
C GLY A 333 -14.98 37.37 0.70
N SER A 334 -14.59 37.02 -0.52
CA SER A 334 -15.49 36.74 -1.66
C SER A 334 -15.29 35.31 -2.17
N MET A 335 -16.37 34.65 -2.56
CA MET A 335 -16.35 33.31 -3.15
C MET A 335 -17.14 33.32 -4.46
N ARG A 336 -16.60 32.68 -5.49
CA ARG A 336 -17.30 32.45 -6.76
C ARG A 336 -18.24 31.26 -6.61
N VAL A 337 -19.42 31.36 -7.19
CA VAL A 337 -20.46 30.35 -7.11
C VAL A 337 -20.90 30.03 -8.52
N GLU A 338 -20.59 28.86 -9.02
CA GLU A 338 -20.99 28.43 -10.35
C GLU A 338 -22.28 27.64 -10.28
N ILE A 339 -23.15 27.84 -11.26
CA ILE A 339 -24.50 27.28 -11.30
C ILE A 339 -24.67 26.59 -12.65
N ALA A 340 -24.72 25.26 -12.64
CA ALA A 340 -24.82 24.47 -13.86
C ALA A 340 -26.15 24.73 -14.60
N ASP A 341 -27.28 24.67 -13.88
CA ASP A 341 -28.60 25.01 -14.37
C ASP A 341 -29.19 26.21 -13.63
N ALA A 342 -28.99 27.36 -14.25
CA ALA A 342 -29.47 28.66 -13.82
C ALA A 342 -30.98 28.89 -14.02
N THR A 343 -31.71 27.93 -14.58
CA THR A 343 -33.11 28.10 -14.96
C THR A 343 -33.99 28.32 -13.72
N GLY A 344 -34.83 29.36 -13.77
CA GLY A 344 -35.76 29.72 -12.69
C GLY A 344 -35.24 30.74 -11.67
N LEU A 345 -33.95 31.11 -11.70
CA LEU A 345 -33.45 32.21 -10.86
C LEU A 345 -33.84 33.59 -11.44
N PRO A 346 -34.23 34.56 -10.60
CA PRO A 346 -34.54 35.92 -11.04
C PRO A 346 -33.25 36.73 -11.25
N TRP A 347 -32.44 36.34 -12.25
CA TRP A 347 -31.09 36.87 -12.52
C TRP A 347 -30.99 38.40 -12.48
N ALA A 348 -31.94 39.10 -13.11
CA ALA A 348 -32.00 40.56 -13.13
C ALA A 348 -32.08 41.22 -11.74
N ASN A 349 -32.53 40.47 -10.73
CA ASN A 349 -32.71 40.94 -9.36
C ASN A 349 -31.77 40.24 -8.36
N MET A 350 -30.79 39.45 -8.82
CA MET A 350 -29.88 38.74 -7.93
C MET A 350 -28.84 39.65 -7.28
N LEU A 351 -28.48 40.76 -7.93
CA LEU A 351 -27.48 41.69 -7.42
C LEU A 351 -27.91 42.30 -6.07
N HIS A 352 -26.99 42.38 -5.12
CA HIS A 352 -27.21 42.87 -3.75
C HIS A 352 -28.20 42.07 -2.90
N THR A 353 -28.76 40.97 -3.42
CA THR A 353 -29.57 40.07 -2.61
C THR A 353 -28.71 39.31 -1.62
N ARG A 354 -29.29 39.01 -0.46
CA ARG A 354 -28.67 38.08 0.47
C ARG A 354 -29.20 36.70 0.18
N ILE A 355 -28.29 35.77 -0.10
CA ILE A 355 -28.64 34.40 -0.45
C ILE A 355 -27.97 33.40 0.48
N ARG A 356 -28.63 32.27 0.68
CA ARG A 356 -28.07 31.04 1.22
C ARG A 356 -28.00 30.05 0.09
N MET A 357 -26.90 29.31 0.00
CA MET A 357 -26.72 28.32 -1.05
C MET A 357 -26.03 27.08 -0.54
N THR A 358 -26.25 25.97 -1.22
CA THR A 358 -25.60 24.69 -0.94
C THR A 358 -25.00 24.13 -2.21
N GLY A 359 -23.78 23.61 -2.14
CA GLY A 359 -23.07 23.09 -3.30
C GLY A 359 -21.77 22.42 -2.92
N VAL A 360 -20.97 22.05 -3.91
CA VAL A 360 -19.63 21.48 -3.70
C VAL A 360 -18.59 22.59 -3.68
N ALA A 361 -17.83 22.74 -2.61
CA ALA A 361 -16.73 23.70 -2.52
C ALA A 361 -15.42 23.07 -3.01
N ARG A 362 -14.76 23.70 -3.97
CA ARG A 362 -13.43 23.29 -4.44
C ARG A 362 -12.36 24.15 -3.78
N ARG A 363 -11.25 23.50 -3.47
CA ARG A 363 -10.05 24.16 -2.97
C ARG A 363 -9.35 24.87 -4.13
N SER A 364 -9.02 26.13 -3.95
CA SER A 364 -8.17 26.87 -4.87
C SER A 364 -7.04 27.54 -4.11
N ARG A 365 -5.96 27.91 -4.80
CA ARG A 365 -4.87 28.67 -4.19
C ARG A 365 -5.21 30.16 -4.25
N SER A 366 -5.12 30.82 -3.09
CA SER A 366 -5.09 32.27 -3.03
C SER A 366 -3.83 32.82 -3.72
N LEU A 367 -3.80 34.14 -3.98
CA LEU A 367 -2.65 34.84 -4.56
C LEU A 367 -1.34 34.63 -3.77
N ASP A 368 -1.44 34.33 -2.47
CA ASP A 368 -0.32 34.05 -1.56
C ASP A 368 0.05 32.55 -1.49
N GLY A 369 -0.55 31.71 -2.35
CA GLY A 369 -0.29 30.26 -2.41
C GLY A 369 -1.03 29.42 -1.37
N ILE A 370 -1.81 30.04 -0.47
CA ILE A 370 -2.58 29.37 0.58
C ILE A 370 -3.83 28.70 -0.02
N PRO A 371 -4.09 27.41 0.23
CA PRO A 371 -5.29 26.71 -0.24
C PRO A 371 -6.53 27.18 0.52
N THR A 372 -7.47 27.82 -0.17
CA THR A 372 -8.71 28.36 0.41
C THR A 372 -9.95 27.92 -0.36
N ALA A 373 -11.11 27.99 0.28
CA ALA A 373 -12.40 27.82 -0.36
C ALA A 373 -12.70 29.05 -1.23
N ALA A 374 -12.48 28.93 -2.54
CA ALA A 374 -12.65 30.05 -3.48
C ALA A 374 -13.86 29.87 -4.42
N THR A 375 -14.23 28.63 -4.73
CA THR A 375 -15.32 28.32 -5.67
C THR A 375 -16.31 27.33 -5.06
N LEU A 376 -17.61 27.58 -5.23
CA LEU A 376 -18.71 26.69 -4.86
C LEU A 376 -19.52 26.34 -6.11
N PHE A 377 -19.73 25.06 -6.38
CA PHE A 377 -20.53 24.56 -7.51
C PHE A 377 -21.93 24.16 -7.04
N ALA A 378 -22.95 24.80 -7.60
CA ALA A 378 -24.36 24.47 -7.41
C ALA A 378 -24.92 23.87 -8.71
N GLN A 379 -25.61 22.74 -8.62
CA GLN A 379 -26.23 22.11 -9.78
C GLN A 379 -27.35 22.98 -10.35
N ASN A 380 -28.24 23.50 -9.52
CA ASN A 380 -29.41 24.21 -10.00
C ASN A 380 -29.97 25.24 -9.01
N SER A 381 -30.96 25.99 -9.48
CA SER A 381 -31.66 27.04 -8.72
C SER A 381 -32.28 26.58 -7.39
N ALA A 382 -32.64 25.29 -7.24
CA ALA A 382 -33.23 24.77 -6.00
C ALA A 382 -32.24 24.78 -4.82
N GLN A 383 -30.93 24.87 -5.11
CA GLN A 383 -29.89 24.96 -4.10
C GLN A 383 -29.59 26.39 -3.64
N ILE A 384 -30.37 27.38 -4.10
CA ILE A 384 -30.20 28.79 -3.77
C ILE A 384 -31.50 29.33 -3.17
N GLU A 385 -31.41 29.78 -1.92
CA GLU A 385 -32.48 30.40 -1.16
C GLU A 385 -32.21 31.91 -1.03
N ILE A 386 -33.15 32.75 -1.49
CA ILE A 386 -33.06 34.21 -1.34
C ILE A 386 -33.60 34.61 0.04
N LEU A 387 -32.73 35.12 0.90
CA LEU A 387 -33.05 35.50 2.28
C LEU A 387 -33.62 36.94 2.39
N GLN A 388 -33.16 37.86 1.53
CA GLN A 388 -33.64 39.25 1.43
C GLN A 388 -33.55 39.76 -0.02
N GLY A 389 -34.66 40.30 -0.56
CA GLY A 389 -34.75 40.86 -1.91
C GLY A 389 -34.85 42.40 -1.95
N VAL A 390 -34.49 43.01 -3.09
CA VAL A 390 -34.66 44.45 -3.38
C VAL A 390 -36.00 44.69 -4.10
N PRO A 391 -36.73 45.82 -3.91
CA PRO A 391 -37.99 46.09 -4.59
C PRO A 391 -37.79 46.36 -6.10
N GLN A 392 -38.67 45.81 -6.93
CA GLN A 392 -38.69 46.02 -8.38
C GLN A 392 -38.88 47.50 -8.76
N SER A 393 -38.01 48.02 -9.63
CA SER A 393 -38.27 49.28 -10.35
C SER A 393 -38.92 48.97 -11.71
N LYS A 394 -39.98 49.71 -12.06
CA LYS A 394 -40.73 49.53 -13.32
C LYS A 394 -39.94 50.10 -14.51
N PRO A 395 -39.96 49.45 -15.70
CA PRO A 395 -39.38 50.00 -16.91
C PRO A 395 -40.23 51.15 -17.48
N GLN A 396 -39.57 52.19 -17.97
CA GLN A 396 -40.15 53.39 -18.56
C GLN A 396 -39.82 53.44 -20.08
N PRO A 397 -40.70 53.95 -20.97
CA PRO A 397 -40.48 53.91 -22.42
C PRO A 397 -39.44 54.95 -22.90
N PRO A 398 -38.86 54.78 -24.11
CA PRO A 398 -37.65 55.51 -24.51
C PRO A 398 -37.94 56.94 -24.96
N ALA A 399 -37.22 57.89 -24.37
CA ALA A 399 -36.87 59.16 -25.02
C ALA A 399 -35.51 58.98 -25.71
N GLN A 400 -35.21 59.81 -26.71
CA GLN A 400 -33.95 59.83 -27.49
C GLN A 400 -32.72 59.44 -26.64
N LEU A 401 -32.02 58.38 -27.06
CA LEU A 401 -30.81 57.89 -26.41
C LEU A 401 -29.73 58.99 -26.42
N ALA A 402 -29.41 59.50 -25.22
CA ALA A 402 -28.26 60.36 -25.00
C ALA A 402 -26.96 59.55 -25.21
N VAL A 403 -25.85 60.24 -25.51
CA VAL A 403 -24.54 59.61 -25.57
C VAL A 403 -24.17 59.13 -24.16
N THR A 404 -23.92 57.84 -24.02
CA THR A 404 -23.56 57.18 -22.76
C THR A 404 -22.04 57.07 -22.66
N PRO A 405 -21.41 57.54 -21.57
CA PRO A 405 -19.99 57.30 -21.32
C PRO A 405 -19.68 55.79 -21.22
N ILE A 406 -18.58 55.35 -21.81
CA ILE A 406 -18.20 53.93 -21.88
C ILE A 406 -17.99 53.35 -20.47
N GLN A 407 -17.37 54.10 -19.56
CA GLN A 407 -17.21 53.71 -18.16
C GLN A 407 -18.56 53.38 -17.48
N GLN A 408 -19.61 54.10 -17.86
CA GLN A 408 -20.95 53.87 -17.33
C GLN A 408 -21.48 52.52 -17.82
N ILE A 409 -21.25 52.19 -19.09
CA ILE A 409 -21.64 50.89 -19.68
C ILE A 409 -20.89 49.76 -18.99
N GLU A 410 -19.58 49.87 -18.77
CA GLU A 410 -18.80 48.83 -18.07
C GLU A 410 -19.25 48.63 -16.62
N ARG A 411 -19.61 49.71 -15.90
CA ARG A 411 -20.15 49.62 -14.53
C ARG A 411 -21.53 48.96 -14.47
N PHE A 412 -22.34 49.11 -15.51
CA PHE A 412 -23.69 48.56 -15.57
C PHE A 412 -23.79 47.23 -16.32
N ALA A 413 -22.81 46.86 -17.15
CA ALA A 413 -22.81 45.63 -17.93
C ALA A 413 -23.08 44.35 -17.11
N PRO A 414 -22.58 44.20 -15.86
CA PRO A 414 -22.95 43.05 -15.01
C PRO A 414 -24.42 43.00 -14.59
N SER A 415 -25.16 44.11 -14.71
CA SER A 415 -26.57 44.24 -14.29
C SER A 415 -27.58 44.31 -15.45
N LEU A 416 -27.12 44.26 -16.70
CA LEU A 416 -27.93 44.47 -17.90
C LEU A 416 -28.14 43.15 -18.68
N LEU A 417 -28.96 42.24 -18.16
CA LEU A 417 -29.09 40.85 -18.66
C LEU A 417 -30.30 40.57 -19.58
N ASP A 418 -31.08 41.58 -19.97
CA ASP A 418 -32.30 41.35 -20.78
C ASP A 418 -32.12 41.59 -22.30
N GLY A 419 -30.91 41.89 -22.78
CA GLY A 419 -30.63 42.07 -24.23
C GLY A 419 -31.35 43.26 -24.90
N GLN A 420 -32.06 44.11 -24.15
CA GLN A 420 -32.83 45.25 -24.65
C GLN A 420 -32.18 46.63 -24.41
N HIS A 421 -30.91 46.66 -24.01
CA HIS A 421 -30.24 47.92 -23.67
C HIS A 421 -29.42 48.41 -24.86
N THR A 422 -30.04 49.29 -25.65
CA THR A 422 -29.34 50.06 -26.66
C THR A 422 -28.52 51.15 -25.99
N ALA A 423 -27.26 51.30 -26.37
CA ALA A 423 -26.42 52.42 -25.97
C ALA A 423 -25.98 53.19 -27.22
N ARG A 424 -25.85 54.51 -27.08
CA ARG A 424 -25.20 55.36 -28.07
C ARG A 424 -23.90 55.84 -27.48
N VAL A 425 -22.78 55.58 -28.13
CA VAL A 425 -21.43 55.94 -27.68
C VAL A 425 -20.73 56.77 -28.74
N GLN A 426 -19.85 57.67 -28.31
CA GLN A 426 -18.95 58.41 -29.20
C GLN A 426 -17.51 58.19 -28.74
N GLY A 427 -16.63 57.86 -29.68
CA GLY A 427 -15.24 57.56 -29.36
C GLY A 427 -14.35 57.56 -30.59
N VAL A 428 -13.04 57.65 -30.33
CA VAL A 428 -12.00 57.61 -31.35
C VAL A 428 -11.54 56.17 -31.55
N VAL A 429 -11.39 55.73 -32.80
CA VAL A 429 -10.86 54.40 -33.13
C VAL A 429 -9.40 54.29 -32.69
N ILE A 430 -9.12 53.40 -31.74
CA ILE A 430 -7.78 53.11 -31.21
C ILE A 430 -7.24 51.74 -31.66
N ASN A 431 -8.11 50.89 -32.20
CA ASN A 431 -7.73 49.63 -32.84
C ASN A 431 -8.74 49.27 -33.93
N SER A 432 -8.27 48.68 -35.02
CA SER A 432 -9.11 48.13 -36.09
C SER A 432 -8.69 46.71 -36.40
N ILE A 433 -9.60 45.75 -36.27
CA ILE A 433 -9.26 44.33 -36.41
C ILE A 433 -9.14 43.96 -37.90
N PRO A 434 -8.09 43.20 -38.30
CA PRO A 434 -7.96 42.70 -39.66
C PRO A 434 -9.22 41.95 -40.13
N GLY A 435 -9.79 42.35 -41.27
CA GLY A 435 -11.05 41.81 -41.80
C GLY A 435 -12.27 42.71 -41.56
N GLY A 436 -12.14 43.79 -40.79
CA GLY A 436 -13.15 44.87 -40.71
C GLY A 436 -14.44 44.50 -39.98
N TYR A 437 -14.48 43.35 -39.30
CA TYR A 437 -15.67 42.88 -38.58
C TYR A 437 -15.82 43.49 -37.19
N ALA A 438 -14.79 44.13 -36.64
CA ALA A 438 -14.85 44.81 -35.34
C ALA A 438 -13.76 45.88 -35.20
N ILE A 439 -14.00 46.82 -34.29
CA ILE A 439 -13.08 47.92 -33.92
C ILE A 439 -13.08 48.12 -32.41
N VAL A 440 -12.07 48.81 -31.90
CA VAL A 440 -12.07 49.32 -30.52
C VAL A 440 -12.08 50.84 -30.57
N ILE A 441 -13.06 51.45 -29.90
CA ILE A 441 -13.13 52.90 -29.74
C ILE A 441 -12.88 53.29 -28.29
N GLN A 442 -12.30 54.46 -28.08
CA GLN A 442 -12.06 55.02 -26.76
C GLN A 442 -12.72 56.39 -26.65
N ASP A 443 -13.47 56.60 -25.56
CA ASP A 443 -13.98 57.91 -25.18
C ASP A 443 -12.94 58.68 -24.35
N ALA A 444 -13.36 59.67 -23.56
CA ALA A 444 -12.42 60.43 -22.72
C ALA A 444 -11.79 59.61 -21.58
N GLU A 445 -12.37 58.49 -21.18
CA GLU A 445 -11.98 57.74 -19.99
C GLU A 445 -11.72 56.25 -20.25
N ARG A 446 -12.49 55.59 -21.13
CA ARG A 446 -12.48 54.13 -21.31
C ARG A 446 -12.67 53.73 -22.76
N ALA A 447 -12.04 52.62 -23.12
CA ALA A 447 -12.21 51.95 -24.40
C ALA A 447 -13.20 50.77 -24.36
N MET A 448 -13.81 50.47 -25.50
CA MET A 448 -14.77 49.38 -25.66
C MET A 448 -14.71 48.75 -27.05
N PHE A 449 -14.85 47.44 -27.07
CA PHE A 449 -14.97 46.65 -28.30
C PHE A 449 -16.33 46.87 -28.96
N ILE A 450 -16.32 47.04 -30.28
CA ILE A 450 -17.51 47.24 -31.10
C ILE A 450 -17.53 46.16 -32.19
N ASP A 451 -18.57 45.33 -32.18
CA ASP A 451 -18.85 44.37 -33.25
C ASP A 451 -19.57 45.08 -34.40
N LEU A 452 -19.05 44.91 -35.62
CA LEU A 452 -19.53 45.51 -36.86
C LEU A 452 -20.10 44.47 -37.84
N ASN A 453 -20.19 43.19 -37.45
CA ASN A 453 -20.63 42.10 -38.33
C ASN A 453 -21.99 42.35 -39.00
N ARG A 454 -22.90 43.07 -38.32
CA ARG A 454 -24.22 43.47 -38.84
C ARG A 454 -24.16 44.55 -39.91
N LEU A 455 -23.24 45.50 -39.78
CA LEU A 455 -23.17 46.70 -40.62
C LEU A 455 -22.24 46.53 -41.81
N ARG A 456 -21.13 45.78 -41.63
CA ARG A 456 -20.05 45.60 -42.63
C ARG A 456 -19.65 46.92 -43.33
N PRO A 457 -19.25 47.96 -42.58
CA PRO A 457 -18.82 49.23 -43.15
C PRO A 457 -17.47 49.12 -43.86
N GLU A 458 -17.07 50.16 -44.59
CA GLU A 458 -15.69 50.29 -45.09
C GLU A 458 -14.70 50.37 -43.90
N PRO A 459 -13.42 49.94 -44.08
CA PRO A 459 -12.43 49.95 -43.01
C PRO A 459 -12.18 51.35 -42.44
N PHE A 460 -12.07 51.45 -41.11
CA PHE A 460 -11.75 52.69 -40.41
C PHE A 460 -10.24 52.87 -40.23
N GLN A 461 -9.80 54.11 -40.16
CA GLN A 461 -8.41 54.43 -39.81
C GLN A 461 -8.29 54.73 -38.31
N LEU A 462 -7.13 54.40 -37.74
CA LEU A 462 -6.77 54.83 -36.38
C LEU A 462 -6.91 56.35 -36.28
N GLY A 463 -7.61 56.81 -35.24
CA GLY A 463 -7.92 58.22 -35.05
C GLY A 463 -9.27 58.67 -35.64
N ASP A 464 -10.04 57.82 -36.32
CA ASP A 464 -11.39 58.19 -36.77
C ASP A 464 -12.35 58.39 -35.58
N LEU A 465 -13.12 59.48 -35.59
CA LEU A 465 -14.15 59.76 -34.57
C LEU A 465 -15.50 59.23 -35.04
N LEU A 466 -16.10 58.34 -34.25
CA LEU A 466 -17.34 57.65 -34.59
C LEU A 466 -18.46 57.93 -33.58
N ASP A 467 -19.70 57.95 -34.09
CA ASP A 467 -20.94 57.91 -33.31
C ASP A 467 -21.63 56.58 -33.59
N ILE A 468 -21.78 55.74 -32.57
CA ILE A 468 -22.19 54.35 -32.70
C ILE A 468 -23.40 54.13 -31.80
N THR A 469 -24.47 53.58 -32.36
CA THR A 469 -25.63 53.11 -31.61
C THR A 469 -25.75 51.61 -31.81
N GLY A 470 -25.89 50.86 -30.71
CA GLY A 470 -25.94 49.41 -30.78
C GLY A 470 -26.43 48.76 -29.50
N LEU A 471 -26.61 47.45 -29.54
CA LEU A 471 -27.03 46.65 -28.40
C LEU A 471 -25.81 46.32 -27.54
N VAL A 472 -25.86 46.64 -26.26
CA VAL A 472 -24.82 46.25 -25.31
C VAL A 472 -24.90 44.75 -25.06
N GLN A 473 -23.79 44.06 -25.27
CA GLN A 473 -23.62 42.63 -25.02
C GLN A 473 -22.58 42.44 -23.89
N PRO A 474 -22.79 41.45 -23.00
CA PRO A 474 -21.89 41.24 -21.86
C PRO A 474 -20.51 40.70 -22.25
N GLY A 475 -20.38 40.06 -23.41
CA GLY A 475 -19.12 39.44 -23.87
C GLY A 475 -18.68 38.24 -23.05
N GLU A 476 -17.60 37.59 -23.49
CA GLU A 476 -17.01 36.43 -22.78
C GLU A 476 -16.04 36.85 -21.67
N PHE A 477 -15.38 37.99 -21.85
CA PHE A 477 -14.36 38.55 -20.94
C PHE A 477 -14.65 40.02 -20.58
N SER A 478 -15.01 40.84 -21.56
CA SER A 478 -15.42 42.24 -21.36
C SER A 478 -16.65 42.58 -22.21
N PRO A 479 -17.51 43.50 -21.76
CA PRO A 479 -18.70 43.88 -22.51
C PRO A 479 -18.35 44.60 -23.82
N PHE A 480 -19.20 44.41 -24.82
CA PHE A 480 -19.05 45.00 -26.15
C PHE A 480 -20.37 45.54 -26.68
N ILE A 481 -20.32 46.33 -27.76
CA ILE A 481 -21.53 46.82 -28.45
C ILE A 481 -21.66 46.14 -29.81
N ASP A 482 -22.78 45.48 -30.04
CA ASP A 482 -23.19 44.99 -31.36
C ASP A 482 -23.86 46.15 -32.13
N ALA A 483 -23.10 46.77 -33.03
CA ALA A 483 -23.48 48.02 -33.67
C ALA A 483 -24.67 47.85 -34.63
N THR A 484 -25.70 48.69 -34.45
CA THR A 484 -26.89 48.73 -35.31
C THR A 484 -26.93 49.97 -36.21
N GLU A 485 -26.31 51.06 -35.78
CA GLU A 485 -26.14 52.29 -36.55
C GLU A 485 -24.75 52.87 -36.27
N LEU A 486 -24.11 53.44 -37.30
CA LEU A 486 -22.79 54.04 -37.19
C LEU A 486 -22.69 55.26 -38.11
N THR A 487 -22.14 56.36 -37.58
CA THR A 487 -21.85 57.59 -38.33
C THR A 487 -20.40 58.02 -38.10
N ARG A 488 -19.63 58.26 -39.17
CA ARG A 488 -18.28 58.85 -39.08
C ARG A 488 -18.40 60.37 -38.92
N LEU A 489 -17.85 60.90 -37.83
CA LEU A 489 -17.88 62.33 -37.51
C LEU A 489 -16.64 63.09 -38.03
N GLY A 490 -15.59 62.37 -38.44
CA GLY A 490 -14.35 62.92 -38.98
C GLY A 490 -13.13 62.30 -38.32
N SER A 491 -12.05 63.08 -38.16
CA SER A 491 -10.83 62.66 -37.44
C SER A 491 -10.84 63.22 -36.02
N GLY A 492 -10.60 62.34 -35.04
CA GLY A 492 -10.38 62.67 -33.63
C GLY A 492 -8.90 62.70 -33.25
N ILE A 493 -8.63 63.04 -31.99
CA ILE A 493 -7.28 62.99 -31.40
C ILE A 493 -7.16 61.66 -30.65
N LEU A 494 -6.08 60.91 -30.88
CA LEU A 494 -5.81 59.69 -30.12
C LEU A 494 -5.67 60.02 -28.62
N PRO A 495 -6.27 59.21 -27.74
CA PRO A 495 -6.18 59.41 -26.30
C PRO A 495 -4.74 59.23 -25.80
N ALA A 496 -4.41 59.86 -24.67
CA ALA A 496 -3.12 59.63 -24.02
C ALA A 496 -3.05 58.17 -23.54
N PRO A 497 -1.93 57.44 -23.77
CA PRO A 497 -1.81 56.07 -23.35
C PRO A 497 -1.75 55.96 -21.83
N VAL A 498 -2.39 54.93 -21.28
CA VAL A 498 -2.36 54.62 -19.85
C VAL A 498 -1.05 53.92 -19.51
N GLU A 499 -0.29 54.45 -18.54
CA GLU A 499 0.86 53.73 -17.99
C GLU A 499 0.37 52.56 -17.14
N ALA A 500 0.63 51.34 -17.61
CA ALA A 500 0.08 50.14 -16.99
C ALA A 500 0.79 49.79 -15.67
N THR A 501 0.04 49.68 -14.57
CA THR A 501 0.58 49.18 -13.30
C THR A 501 0.56 47.64 -13.25
N ARG A 502 1.27 47.07 -12.27
CA ARG A 502 1.32 45.61 -12.07
C ARG A 502 -0.06 45.02 -11.82
N ASP A 503 -0.81 45.60 -10.87
CA ASP A 503 -2.11 45.08 -10.48
C ASP A 503 -3.11 45.12 -11.64
N GLU A 504 -3.04 46.18 -12.45
CA GLU A 504 -3.89 46.38 -13.62
C GLU A 504 -3.61 45.42 -14.78
N LEU A 505 -2.35 45.01 -14.96
CA LEU A 505 -1.96 44.02 -15.96
C LEU A 505 -2.32 42.60 -15.53
N ILE A 506 -2.23 42.30 -14.23
CA ILE A 506 -2.54 40.97 -13.67
C ILE A 506 -4.06 40.73 -13.63
N ASN A 507 -4.86 41.76 -13.36
CA ASN A 507 -6.31 41.62 -13.22
C ASN A 507 -7.11 41.85 -14.51
N GLY A 508 -6.45 42.16 -15.64
CA GLY A 508 -7.08 42.38 -16.94
C GLY A 508 -7.89 43.67 -17.06
N SER A 509 -7.82 44.59 -16.10
CA SER A 509 -8.61 45.85 -16.09
C SER A 509 -8.28 46.83 -17.23
N LEU A 510 -7.12 46.65 -17.87
CA LEU A 510 -6.66 47.40 -19.04
C LEU A 510 -7.03 46.73 -20.36
N HIS A 511 -7.85 45.67 -20.34
CA HIS A 511 -8.32 45.04 -21.57
C HIS A 511 -9.02 46.06 -22.48
N SER A 512 -8.67 46.02 -23.77
CA SER A 512 -9.07 46.96 -24.82
C SER A 512 -8.61 48.41 -24.62
N GLN A 513 -7.82 48.75 -23.59
CA GLN A 513 -7.34 50.12 -23.38
C GLN A 513 -6.09 50.41 -24.20
N TYR A 514 -5.91 51.67 -24.59
CA TYR A 514 -4.66 52.16 -25.17
C TYR A 514 -3.63 52.37 -24.06
N VAL A 515 -2.56 51.58 -24.05
CA VAL A 515 -1.55 51.53 -22.97
C VAL A 515 -0.15 51.85 -23.47
N GLU A 516 0.72 52.31 -22.55
CA GLU A 516 2.16 52.43 -22.74
C GLU A 516 2.89 51.45 -21.82
N ILE A 517 3.79 50.64 -22.39
CA ILE A 517 4.60 49.66 -21.66
C ILE A 517 6.08 49.88 -22.01
N ASP A 518 6.87 50.22 -21.00
CA ASP A 518 8.32 50.28 -21.08
C ASP A 518 8.94 48.99 -20.53
N GLY A 519 9.90 48.40 -21.27
CA GLY A 519 10.56 47.19 -20.81
C GLY A 519 11.91 46.90 -21.47
N TYR A 520 12.75 46.18 -20.73
CA TYR A 520 13.99 45.62 -21.24
C TYR A 520 13.71 44.30 -21.97
N VAL A 521 14.19 44.16 -23.21
CA VAL A 521 13.95 42.98 -24.04
C VAL A 521 14.83 41.81 -23.60
N LEU A 522 14.20 40.76 -23.07
CA LEU A 522 14.85 39.53 -22.63
C LEU A 522 14.95 38.48 -23.74
N ALA A 523 13.89 38.37 -24.55
CA ALA A 523 13.81 37.44 -25.67
C ALA A 523 12.93 38.02 -26.78
N VAL A 524 13.18 37.57 -28.01
CA VAL A 524 12.43 37.93 -29.20
C VAL A 524 12.17 36.65 -29.99
N ASP A 525 10.91 36.41 -30.33
CA ASP A 525 10.43 35.36 -31.24
C ASP A 525 9.61 36.02 -32.36
N GLU A 526 9.22 35.29 -33.42
CA GLU A 526 8.65 35.83 -34.67
C GLU A 526 7.61 36.95 -34.47
N ARG A 527 6.70 36.78 -33.51
CA ARG A 527 5.64 37.75 -33.17
C ARG A 527 5.57 38.11 -31.69
N THR A 528 6.44 37.54 -30.86
CA THR A 528 6.38 37.69 -29.41
C THR A 528 7.66 38.35 -28.89
N VAL A 529 7.51 39.35 -28.04
CA VAL A 529 8.63 39.98 -27.34
C VAL A 529 8.48 39.78 -25.83
N THR A 530 9.50 39.21 -25.20
CA THR A 530 9.54 39.07 -23.74
C THR A 530 10.21 40.29 -23.13
N LEU A 531 9.44 41.09 -22.41
CA LEU A 531 9.89 42.31 -21.75
C LEU A 531 9.97 42.13 -20.24
N ARG A 532 11.09 42.51 -19.64
CA ARG A 532 11.15 42.84 -18.22
C ARG A 532 10.61 44.25 -18.04
N THR A 533 9.47 44.39 -17.39
CA THR A 533 8.82 45.66 -17.06
C THR A 533 8.87 45.93 -15.56
N ARG A 534 8.39 47.10 -15.11
CA ARG A 534 8.18 47.37 -13.67
C ARG A 534 7.10 46.47 -13.05
N ALA A 535 6.21 45.92 -13.86
CA ALA A 535 5.16 44.99 -13.44
C ALA A 535 5.64 43.53 -13.32
N GLY A 536 6.84 43.23 -13.79
CA GLY A 536 7.37 41.87 -13.91
C GLY A 536 7.73 41.53 -15.36
N VAL A 537 7.98 40.26 -15.63
CA VAL A 537 8.24 39.77 -16.98
C VAL A 537 6.91 39.58 -17.71
N LEU A 538 6.77 40.16 -18.90
CA LEU A 538 5.61 40.05 -19.77
C LEU A 538 6.03 39.48 -21.13
N ASN A 539 5.29 38.52 -21.63
CA ASN A 539 5.31 38.06 -23.01
C ASN A 539 4.24 38.84 -23.78
N ILE A 540 4.69 39.60 -24.78
CA ILE A 540 3.84 40.52 -25.54
C ILE A 540 3.78 40.05 -26.99
N ASP A 541 2.60 39.60 -27.41
CA ASP A 541 2.31 39.26 -28.80
C ASP A 541 2.00 40.54 -29.58
N LEU A 542 2.64 40.70 -30.74
CA LEU A 542 2.53 41.85 -31.62
C LEU A 542 1.86 41.46 -32.94
N GLU A 543 1.13 42.41 -33.53
CA GLU A 543 0.52 42.23 -34.85
C GLU A 543 1.56 42.18 -35.99
N THR A 544 2.76 42.72 -35.75
CA THR A 544 3.86 42.85 -36.71
C THR A 544 5.01 41.92 -36.36
N GLU A 545 5.81 41.55 -37.37
CA GLU A 545 7.04 40.77 -37.15
C GLU A 545 7.99 41.53 -36.23
N THR A 546 8.57 40.81 -35.28
CA THR A 546 9.58 41.35 -34.38
C THR A 546 10.96 41.40 -35.05
N SER A 547 11.90 42.08 -34.41
CA SER A 547 13.29 42.12 -34.87
C SER A 547 14.24 41.65 -33.78
N THR A 548 15.16 40.76 -34.14
CA THR A 548 16.22 40.27 -33.26
C THR A 548 17.17 41.39 -32.81
N ASP A 549 17.23 42.52 -33.53
CA ASP A 549 18.00 43.70 -33.16
C ASP A 549 17.48 44.39 -31.88
N TRP A 550 16.26 44.05 -31.45
CA TRP A 550 15.68 44.56 -30.20
C TRP A 550 16.22 43.85 -28.96
N LEU A 551 16.84 42.67 -29.11
CA LEU A 551 17.34 41.90 -27.98
C LEU A 551 18.31 42.74 -27.13
N ASN A 552 18.12 42.75 -25.80
CA ASN A 552 18.88 43.56 -24.85
C ASN A 552 18.71 45.08 -24.94
N SER A 553 17.77 45.58 -25.75
CA SER A 553 17.39 47.00 -25.78
C SER A 553 16.28 47.31 -24.76
N ILE A 554 16.03 48.60 -24.52
CA ILE A 554 14.83 49.06 -23.79
C ILE A 554 13.86 49.60 -24.82
N LEU A 555 12.68 48.97 -24.90
CA LEU A 555 11.59 49.36 -25.78
C LEU A 555 10.52 50.12 -25.00
N ARG A 556 9.83 50.99 -25.73
CA ARG A 556 8.55 51.59 -25.38
C ARG A 556 7.53 51.12 -26.41
N LEU A 557 6.49 50.44 -25.94
CA LEU A 557 5.39 49.95 -26.75
C LEU A 557 4.13 50.74 -26.42
N ARG A 558 3.41 51.22 -27.44
CA ARG A 558 2.11 51.87 -27.29
C ARG A 558 1.08 51.20 -28.17
N GLY A 559 0.02 50.66 -27.60
CA GLY A 559 -0.97 49.93 -28.39
C GLY A 559 -2.23 49.62 -27.61
N CYS A 560 -3.19 49.02 -28.29
CA CYS A 560 -4.41 48.51 -27.67
C CYS A 560 -4.11 47.16 -27.01
N LEU A 561 -4.20 47.11 -25.68
CA LEU A 561 -3.92 45.89 -24.92
C LEU A 561 -5.09 44.91 -25.00
N ARG A 562 -4.78 43.65 -25.26
CA ARG A 562 -5.69 42.53 -25.09
C ARG A 562 -5.07 41.52 -24.13
N SER A 563 -5.76 41.26 -23.03
CA SER A 563 -5.37 40.22 -22.08
C SER A 563 -5.68 38.84 -22.65
N PHE A 564 -4.75 37.90 -22.48
CA PHE A 564 -5.06 36.48 -22.61
C PHE A 564 -5.78 36.01 -21.36
N TRP A 565 -6.68 35.04 -21.53
CA TRP A 565 -7.47 34.47 -20.45
C TRP A 565 -7.87 33.07 -20.86
N ASP A 566 -7.95 32.19 -19.88
CA ASP A 566 -8.40 30.82 -20.09
C ASP A 566 -9.92 30.78 -20.30
N PRO A 567 -10.41 30.30 -21.44
CA PRO A 567 -11.85 30.17 -21.72
C PRO A 567 -12.63 29.39 -20.66
N GLU A 568 -12.02 28.38 -20.03
CA GLU A 568 -12.65 27.50 -19.04
C GLU A 568 -12.69 28.14 -17.65
N SER A 569 -11.54 28.56 -17.08
CA SER A 569 -11.49 29.19 -15.75
C SER A 569 -11.90 30.67 -15.72
N ARG A 570 -11.81 31.35 -16.87
CA ARG A 570 -11.90 32.82 -17.04
C ARG A 570 -10.87 33.60 -16.24
N GLU A 571 -9.79 32.94 -15.85
CA GLU A 571 -8.66 33.60 -15.23
C GLU A 571 -7.80 34.27 -16.30
N VAL A 572 -7.29 35.46 -15.98
CA VAL A 572 -6.34 36.16 -16.84
C VAL A 572 -5.04 35.36 -16.85
N GLU A 573 -4.53 35.06 -18.04
CA GLU A 573 -3.20 34.46 -18.19
C GLU A 573 -2.16 35.53 -17.85
N VAL A 574 -1.71 35.52 -16.59
CA VAL A 574 -0.81 36.53 -16.06
C VAL A 574 0.52 36.48 -16.80
N GLY A 575 0.93 37.65 -17.32
CA GLY A 575 2.20 37.79 -18.01
C GLY A 575 2.14 37.51 -19.50
N LYS A 576 0.96 37.16 -20.07
CA LYS A 576 0.77 37.10 -21.52
C LYS A 576 -0.24 38.15 -21.97
N ILE A 577 0.18 39.03 -22.88
CA ILE A 577 -0.67 40.10 -23.42
C ILE A 577 -0.46 40.21 -24.93
N GLU A 578 -1.48 40.65 -25.64
CA GLU A 578 -1.41 41.01 -27.06
C GLU A 578 -1.52 42.54 -27.16
N LEU A 579 -0.62 43.17 -27.94
CA LEU A 579 -0.69 44.59 -28.25
C LEU A 579 -1.00 44.78 -29.74
N ASN A 580 -2.23 45.22 -29.99
CA ASN A 580 -2.72 45.50 -31.33
C ASN A 580 -2.46 46.96 -31.72
N SER A 581 -2.24 47.20 -33.01
CA SER A 581 -1.90 48.53 -33.55
C SER A 581 -0.71 49.18 -32.81
N ALA A 582 0.30 48.38 -32.45
CA ALA A 582 1.41 48.81 -31.60
C ALA A 582 2.39 49.75 -32.32
N GLU A 583 2.65 50.92 -31.73
CA GLU A 583 3.79 51.79 -32.03
C GLU A 583 4.98 51.37 -31.15
N ILE A 584 6.14 51.17 -31.78
CA ILE A 584 7.34 50.62 -31.16
C ILE A 584 8.48 51.64 -31.24
N ALA A 585 9.02 52.04 -30.09
CA ALA A 585 10.15 52.95 -30.01
C ALA A 585 11.30 52.36 -29.18
N ILE A 586 12.52 52.40 -29.73
CA ILE A 586 13.73 52.01 -29.00
C ILE A 586 14.15 53.19 -28.12
N VAL A 587 13.91 53.09 -26.81
CA VAL A 587 14.30 54.10 -25.81
C VAL A 587 15.80 54.07 -25.56
N ARG A 588 16.37 52.87 -25.50
CA ARG A 588 17.82 52.66 -25.35
C ARG A 588 18.25 51.44 -26.17
N PRO A 589 19.25 51.56 -27.06
CA PRO A 589 19.73 50.43 -27.84
C PRO A 589 20.46 49.41 -26.96
N ALA A 590 20.63 48.19 -27.49
CA ALA A 590 21.41 47.14 -26.85
C ALA A 590 22.86 47.59 -26.60
N PRO A 591 23.44 47.32 -25.42
CA PRO A 591 24.83 47.64 -25.14
C PRO A 591 25.77 46.69 -25.92
N ASN A 592 26.96 47.19 -26.29
CA ASN A 592 27.95 46.42 -27.06
C ASN A 592 28.55 45.24 -26.27
N ASP A 593 28.68 45.38 -24.94
CA ASP A 593 29.11 44.33 -24.02
C ASP A 593 28.12 44.23 -22.86
N LEU A 594 27.53 43.05 -22.67
CA LEU A 594 26.56 42.78 -21.62
C LEU A 594 27.19 42.66 -20.23
N PHE A 595 28.52 42.51 -20.15
CA PHE A 595 29.29 42.49 -18.90
C PHE A 595 29.85 43.87 -18.51
N ASP A 596 29.69 44.89 -19.36
CA ASP A 596 30.04 46.29 -19.03
C ASP A 596 28.94 46.91 -18.14
N VAL A 597 28.82 46.37 -16.93
CA VAL A 597 27.81 46.72 -15.94
C VAL A 597 28.45 47.05 -14.59
N SER A 598 27.72 47.74 -13.73
CA SER A 598 28.19 48.05 -12.38
C SER A 598 28.41 46.77 -11.59
N LYS A 599 29.66 46.46 -11.23
CA LYS A 599 30.03 45.32 -10.40
C LYS A 599 29.73 45.60 -8.92
N LYS A 600 29.05 44.68 -8.26
CA LYS A 600 28.70 44.76 -6.83
C LYS A 600 29.05 43.46 -6.13
N ARG A 601 29.28 43.56 -4.82
CA ARG A 601 29.33 42.39 -3.94
C ARG A 601 27.93 41.95 -3.54
N VAL A 602 27.76 40.69 -3.16
CA VAL A 602 26.47 40.17 -2.67
C VAL A 602 26.00 40.96 -1.44
N SER A 603 26.93 41.31 -0.54
CA SER A 603 26.66 42.14 0.65
C SER A 603 26.29 43.61 0.34
N GLU A 604 26.42 44.06 -0.90
CA GLU A 604 26.07 45.42 -1.34
C GLU A 604 24.71 45.48 -2.05
N LEU A 605 24.11 44.34 -2.38
CA LEU A 605 22.85 44.29 -3.15
C LEU A 605 21.68 44.95 -2.41
N LEU A 606 21.64 44.83 -1.07
CA LEU A 606 20.62 45.43 -0.21
C LEU A 606 21.02 46.82 0.33
N LYS A 607 22.18 47.36 -0.08
CA LYS A 607 22.61 48.72 0.30
C LYS A 607 22.03 49.74 -0.67
N PHE A 608 21.95 51.00 -0.21
CA PHE A 608 21.48 52.11 -1.02
C PHE A 608 22.25 52.25 -2.34
N ASP A 609 21.53 52.32 -3.46
CA ASP A 609 22.07 52.61 -4.79
C ASP A 609 21.23 53.72 -5.46
N PRO A 610 21.81 54.91 -5.74
CA PRO A 610 21.09 56.01 -6.37
C PRO A 610 20.70 55.74 -7.83
N ASN A 611 21.29 54.72 -8.47
CA ASN A 611 21.03 54.37 -9.86
C ASN A 611 20.13 53.14 -10.02
N ALA A 612 19.66 52.55 -8.92
CA ALA A 612 18.87 51.33 -8.92
C ALA A 612 17.66 51.44 -9.86
N SER A 613 17.54 50.49 -10.79
CA SER A 613 16.43 50.41 -11.72
C SER A 613 16.10 48.95 -12.04
N VAL A 614 14.82 48.65 -12.27
CA VAL A 614 14.36 47.32 -12.70
C VAL A 614 14.99 46.89 -14.03
N PHE A 615 15.40 47.86 -14.85
CA PHE A 615 16.08 47.65 -16.14
C PHE A 615 17.61 47.67 -16.03
N GLN A 616 18.17 47.87 -14.83
CA GLN A 616 19.62 47.91 -14.64
C GLN A 616 20.15 46.50 -14.38
N ARG A 617 20.99 46.03 -15.30
CA ARG A 617 21.81 44.84 -15.10
C ARG A 617 22.96 45.16 -14.14
N VAL A 618 23.19 44.28 -13.18
CA VAL A 618 24.27 44.36 -12.19
C VAL A 618 25.24 43.21 -12.45
N GLY A 619 26.53 43.46 -12.22
CA GLY A 619 27.58 42.46 -12.30
C GLY A 619 27.94 41.93 -10.91
N LEU A 620 28.23 40.65 -10.79
CA LEU A 620 28.84 40.04 -9.61
C LEU A 620 29.92 39.04 -10.02
N THR A 621 30.79 38.70 -9.08
CA THR A 621 31.76 37.62 -9.23
C THR A 621 31.62 36.67 -8.06
N GLY A 622 31.62 35.38 -8.32
CA GLY A 622 31.49 34.37 -7.27
C GLY A 622 31.91 33.00 -7.74
N GLN A 623 32.07 32.10 -6.78
CA GLN A 623 32.42 30.70 -7.03
C GLN A 623 31.16 29.84 -7.04
N ILE A 624 31.06 28.89 -7.97
CA ILE A 624 29.94 27.96 -8.06
C ILE A 624 30.04 26.89 -6.99
N LEU A 625 29.06 26.86 -6.09
CA LEU A 625 28.89 25.79 -5.11
C LEU A 625 28.11 24.60 -5.68
N GLN A 626 27.11 24.87 -6.51
CA GLN A 626 26.28 23.85 -7.14
C GLN A 626 25.53 24.41 -8.36
N THR A 627 25.21 23.52 -9.29
CA THR A 627 24.38 23.77 -10.48
C THR A 627 23.16 22.87 -10.43
N ALA A 628 21.97 23.41 -10.68
CA ALA A 628 20.71 22.67 -10.76
C ALA A 628 19.90 23.20 -11.97
N GLY A 629 20.04 22.55 -13.12
CA GLY A 629 19.45 23.03 -14.37
C GLY A 629 20.02 24.39 -14.79
N ASP A 630 19.15 25.39 -14.92
CA ASP A 630 19.47 26.79 -15.22
C ASP A 630 19.88 27.60 -13.97
N ARG A 631 19.77 27.02 -12.77
CA ARG A 631 20.11 27.68 -11.50
C ARG A 631 21.54 27.38 -11.07
N LEU A 632 22.25 28.43 -10.70
CA LEU A 632 23.57 28.39 -10.08
C LEU A 632 23.46 28.91 -8.64
N TYR A 633 24.13 28.22 -7.73
CA TYR A 633 24.36 28.70 -6.37
C TYR A 633 25.79 29.20 -6.29
N LEU A 634 25.94 30.50 -6.12
CA LEU A 634 27.24 31.15 -6.06
C LEU A 634 27.53 31.63 -4.65
N ILE A 635 28.81 31.66 -4.30
CA ILE A 635 29.28 32.31 -3.09
C ILE A 635 30.23 33.46 -3.44
N ASP A 636 29.99 34.61 -2.82
CA ASP A 636 30.88 35.76 -2.78
C ASP A 636 31.38 35.91 -1.34
N GLN A 637 32.59 35.39 -1.10
CA GLN A 637 33.21 35.31 0.23
C GLN A 637 32.40 34.47 1.23
N GLU A 638 31.55 35.08 2.04
CA GLU A 638 30.72 34.44 3.08
C GLU A 638 29.22 34.56 2.78
N GLN A 639 28.83 35.17 1.65
CA GLN A 639 27.42 35.38 1.32
C GLN A 639 27.07 34.63 0.03
N GLY A 640 26.02 33.81 0.13
CA GLY A 640 25.46 33.08 -0.99
C GLY A 640 24.53 33.95 -1.84
N VAL A 641 24.43 33.63 -3.13
CA VAL A 641 23.47 34.24 -4.06
C VAL A 641 23.01 33.19 -5.07
N ARG A 642 21.70 33.18 -5.34
CA ARG A 642 21.13 32.34 -6.41
C ARG A 642 21.17 33.09 -7.73
N VAL A 643 21.49 32.39 -8.80
CA VAL A 643 21.53 32.96 -10.14
C VAL A 643 20.78 32.04 -11.09
N THR A 644 19.79 32.56 -11.79
CA THR A 644 19.09 31.87 -12.87
C THR A 644 19.63 32.37 -14.19
N LEU A 645 20.22 31.45 -14.97
CA LEU A 645 20.80 31.76 -16.27
C LEU A 645 19.73 31.99 -17.33
N ALA A 646 19.94 32.98 -18.21
CA ALA A 646 19.10 33.19 -19.38
C ALA A 646 19.32 32.13 -20.47
N THR A 647 20.50 31.51 -20.50
CA THR A 647 20.84 30.42 -21.41
C THR A 647 21.65 29.37 -20.64
N PRO A 648 21.31 28.08 -20.74
CA PRO A 648 22.10 27.03 -20.11
C PRO A 648 23.56 27.10 -20.55
N LEU A 649 24.48 27.04 -19.60
CA LEU A 649 25.91 27.06 -19.84
C LEU A 649 26.57 25.89 -19.10
N GLU A 650 27.47 25.17 -19.77
CA GLU A 650 28.26 24.12 -19.13
C GLU A 650 29.27 24.74 -18.16
N LEU A 651 28.88 24.84 -16.90
CA LEU A 651 29.71 25.29 -15.79
C LEU A 651 29.82 24.18 -14.75
N GLN A 652 30.97 24.10 -14.09
CA GLN A 652 31.23 23.06 -13.09
C GLN A 652 31.30 23.62 -11.68
N ARG A 653 30.97 22.77 -10.70
CA ARG A 653 31.21 23.04 -9.28
C ARG A 653 32.68 23.43 -9.05
N GLY A 654 32.92 24.52 -8.34
CA GLY A 654 34.24 25.11 -8.10
C GLY A 654 34.69 26.15 -9.14
N ASP A 655 33.98 26.30 -10.27
CA ASP A 655 34.31 27.35 -11.24
C ASP A 655 34.05 28.74 -10.66
N PHE A 656 34.97 29.66 -10.92
CA PHE A 656 34.82 31.07 -10.58
C PHE A 656 34.24 31.80 -11.79
N VAL A 657 33.10 32.45 -11.60
CA VAL A 657 32.34 33.07 -12.69
C VAL A 657 32.11 34.55 -12.45
N GLU A 658 32.09 35.30 -13.56
CA GLU A 658 31.53 36.64 -13.62
C GLU A 658 30.11 36.53 -14.18
N VAL A 659 29.16 37.12 -13.47
CA VAL A 659 27.73 37.05 -13.78
C VAL A 659 27.19 38.45 -13.95
N ALA A 660 26.38 38.66 -14.99
CA ALA A 660 25.67 39.90 -15.21
C ALA A 660 24.16 39.61 -15.35
N GLY A 661 23.35 40.07 -14.40
CA GLY A 661 21.91 39.76 -14.34
C GLY A 661 21.10 40.85 -13.67
N PHE A 662 19.80 40.63 -13.55
CA PHE A 662 18.90 41.55 -12.88
C PHE A 662 18.66 41.10 -11.44
N PRO A 663 19.02 41.91 -10.43
CA PRO A 663 18.76 41.56 -9.05
C PRO A 663 17.26 41.56 -8.77
N GLU A 664 16.80 40.49 -8.14
CA GLU A 664 15.46 40.30 -7.63
C GLU A 664 15.51 40.06 -6.13
N PHE A 665 14.59 40.69 -5.42
CA PHE A 665 14.59 40.77 -3.97
C PHE A 665 13.44 39.98 -3.34
N THR A 666 12.94 38.98 -4.06
CA THR A 666 11.87 38.08 -3.65
C THR A 666 12.48 36.79 -3.09
N GLY A 667 11.89 36.29 -2.01
CA GLY A 667 12.31 35.03 -1.38
C GLY A 667 13.37 35.19 -0.28
N PRO A 668 14.02 34.07 0.11
CA PRO A 668 14.88 33.98 1.30
C PRO A 668 16.18 34.77 1.17
N SER A 669 16.66 35.01 -0.06
CA SER A 669 17.84 35.82 -0.35
C SER A 669 17.66 36.54 -1.68
N PRO A 670 18.37 37.66 -1.91
CA PRO A 670 18.43 38.27 -3.23
C PRO A 670 18.95 37.26 -4.26
N HIS A 671 18.32 37.21 -5.43
CA HIS A 671 18.76 36.35 -6.52
C HIS A 671 18.90 37.13 -7.83
N PHE A 672 19.63 36.59 -8.79
CA PHE A 672 19.81 37.19 -10.10
C PHE A 672 18.99 36.44 -11.13
N ALA A 673 18.01 37.12 -11.72
CA ALA A 673 17.21 36.57 -12.81
C ALA A 673 17.78 36.96 -14.18
N HIS A 674 17.54 36.10 -15.19
CA HIS A 674 17.97 36.30 -16.58
C HIS A 674 19.44 36.72 -16.70
N ALA A 675 20.29 36.02 -15.95
CA ALA A 675 21.70 36.31 -15.86
C ALA A 675 22.47 35.65 -17.00
N ILE A 676 23.53 36.29 -17.44
CA ILE A 676 24.57 35.66 -18.25
C ILE A 676 25.78 35.42 -17.37
N ALA A 677 26.50 34.35 -17.63
CA ALA A 677 27.69 34.00 -16.89
C ALA A 677 28.84 33.72 -17.86
N ARG A 678 30.07 34.04 -17.44
CA ARG A 678 31.29 33.58 -18.10
C ARG A 678 32.28 33.07 -17.07
N LYS A 679 32.97 31.97 -17.39
CA LYS A 679 34.02 31.41 -16.55
C LYS A 679 35.26 32.30 -16.59
N VAL A 680 35.76 32.64 -15.41
CA VAL A 680 36.97 33.46 -15.20
C VAL A 680 38.09 32.64 -14.55
N GLY A 681 37.75 31.59 -13.80
CA GLY A 681 38.73 30.73 -13.15
C GLY A 681 38.12 29.46 -12.57
N HIS A 682 38.89 28.76 -11.74
CA HIS A 682 38.44 27.60 -10.96
C HIS A 682 39.24 27.55 -9.65
N GLU A 683 38.56 27.36 -8.54
CA GLU A 683 39.14 27.30 -7.20
C GLU A 683 38.53 26.12 -6.42
N PRO A 684 39.24 25.56 -5.42
CA PRO A 684 38.65 24.59 -4.51
C PRO A 684 37.52 25.23 -3.71
N LEU A 685 36.47 24.44 -3.42
CA LEU A 685 35.30 24.92 -2.67
C LEU A 685 35.68 25.44 -1.28
N PRO A 686 34.96 26.45 -0.76
CA PRO A 686 35.16 26.92 0.59
C PRO A 686 34.77 25.83 1.61
N PRO A 687 35.28 25.89 2.85
CA PRO A 687 34.86 24.98 3.90
C PRO A 687 33.36 25.14 4.18
N ALA A 688 32.67 24.02 4.39
CA ALA A 688 31.25 24.02 4.71
C ALA A 688 31.00 24.55 6.14
N HIS A 689 29.95 25.37 6.30
CA HIS A 689 29.50 25.85 7.61
C HIS A 689 28.77 24.75 8.37
N LEU A 690 29.25 24.39 9.55
CA LEU A 690 28.59 23.39 10.40
C LEU A 690 27.32 23.99 11.01
N LEU A 691 26.16 23.44 10.66
CA LEU A 691 24.88 23.86 11.19
C LEU A 691 24.61 23.19 12.55
N PRO A 692 24.36 23.97 13.60
CA PRO A 692 23.99 23.41 14.89
C PRO A 692 22.53 22.93 14.85
N ALA A 693 22.25 21.77 15.47
CA ALA A 693 20.94 21.10 15.37
C ALA A 693 19.76 21.92 15.93
N ASP A 694 20.04 22.93 16.76
CA ASP A 694 19.08 23.82 17.41
C ASP A 694 18.79 25.12 16.64
N ALA A 695 19.58 25.45 15.60
CA ALA A 695 19.41 26.67 14.81
C ALA A 695 19.55 26.41 13.30
N LEU A 696 18.71 25.51 12.77
CA LEU A 696 18.72 25.10 11.36
C LEU A 696 17.97 26.05 10.43
N LEU A 697 17.02 26.84 10.94
CA LEU A 697 16.24 27.81 10.15
C LEU A 697 16.89 29.19 10.26
N SER A 698 17.69 29.55 9.27
CA SER A 698 18.27 30.89 9.14
C SER A 698 18.48 31.25 7.68
N ASP A 699 18.09 32.48 7.33
CA ASP A 699 18.29 33.11 6.02
C ASP A 699 19.77 33.42 5.71
N ASP A 700 20.61 33.51 6.74
CA ASP A 700 22.04 33.81 6.57
C ASP A 700 22.82 32.69 5.87
N TYR A 701 22.33 31.45 5.95
CA TYR A 701 22.95 30.31 5.27
C TYR A 701 22.48 30.14 3.83
N ASP A 702 21.51 30.92 3.36
CA ASP A 702 20.96 30.70 2.03
C ASP A 702 22.02 30.80 0.94
N SER A 703 22.02 29.79 0.06
CA SER A 703 22.98 29.64 -1.04
C SER A 703 24.44 29.53 -0.59
N THR A 704 24.68 29.08 0.65
CA THR A 704 26.02 28.76 1.16
C THR A 704 26.22 27.25 1.28
N LEU A 705 27.49 26.82 1.38
CA LEU A 705 27.83 25.43 1.60
C LEU A 705 27.75 25.11 3.10
N VAL A 706 26.90 24.16 3.47
CA VAL A 706 26.64 23.79 4.86
C VAL A 706 26.90 22.31 5.11
N SER A 707 27.17 21.97 6.36
CA SER A 707 27.22 20.59 6.83
C SER A 707 26.28 20.41 8.01
N VAL A 708 25.46 19.35 7.98
CA VAL A 708 24.51 19.03 9.05
C VAL A 708 24.50 17.54 9.34
N ASP A 709 24.34 17.21 10.62
CA ASP A 709 24.15 15.84 11.08
C ASP A 709 22.66 15.60 11.34
N GLY A 710 22.12 14.49 10.83
CA GLY A 710 20.71 14.14 11.02
C GLY A 710 20.43 12.65 10.92
N ASP A 711 19.37 12.22 11.58
CA ASP A 711 18.86 10.84 11.51
C ASP A 711 17.96 10.68 10.28
N LEU A 712 18.28 9.72 9.42
CA LEU A 712 17.49 9.43 8.22
C LEU A 712 16.14 8.83 8.61
N ILE A 713 15.05 9.50 8.25
CA ILE A 713 13.67 9.05 8.52
C ILE A 713 13.14 8.24 7.34
N GLY A 714 13.40 8.70 6.12
CA GLY A 714 12.83 8.13 4.91
C GLY A 714 13.57 8.56 3.65
N ILE A 715 13.34 7.81 2.58
CA ILE A 715 13.87 8.10 1.25
C ILE A 715 12.68 8.11 0.30
N GLY A 716 12.51 9.20 -0.43
CA GLY A 716 11.50 9.35 -1.47
C GLY A 716 12.13 9.54 -2.84
N PHE A 717 11.29 9.48 -3.87
CA PHE A 717 11.65 9.83 -5.23
C PHE A 717 10.60 10.82 -5.76
N GLN A 718 11.05 11.97 -6.23
CA GLN A 718 10.19 13.00 -6.81
C GLN A 718 10.90 13.64 -7.99
N SER A 719 10.22 13.71 -9.14
CA SER A 719 10.66 14.50 -10.30
C SER A 719 12.11 14.23 -10.76
N GLY A 720 12.56 12.97 -10.74
CA GLY A 720 13.93 12.62 -11.15
C GLY A 720 15.01 12.83 -10.08
N HIS A 721 14.65 13.35 -8.91
CA HIS A 721 15.53 13.52 -7.75
C HIS A 721 15.21 12.49 -6.66
N ARG A 722 16.25 12.02 -5.97
CA ARG A 722 16.08 11.23 -4.75
C ARG A 722 16.12 12.19 -3.56
N THR A 723 15.10 12.11 -2.72
CA THR A 723 14.94 12.99 -1.56
C THR A 723 15.14 12.19 -0.28
N LEU A 724 16.10 12.61 0.54
CA LEU A 724 16.33 12.09 1.88
C LEU A 724 15.57 12.98 2.87
N GLN A 725 14.72 12.38 3.70
CA GLN A 725 14.11 13.08 4.83
C GLN A 725 14.91 12.81 6.09
N LEU A 726 15.40 13.86 6.74
CA LEU A 726 16.24 13.75 7.93
C LEU A 726 15.66 14.52 9.10
N ARG A 727 15.98 14.06 10.30
CA ARG A 727 15.70 14.73 11.56
C ARG A 727 16.98 15.19 12.22
N ALA A 728 17.07 16.47 12.57
CA ALA A 728 18.13 17.01 13.41
C ALA A 728 17.49 17.78 14.57
N GLY A 729 17.67 17.28 15.79
CA GLY A 729 16.98 17.83 16.96
C GLY A 729 15.46 17.72 16.84
N ALA A 730 14.76 18.85 16.93
CA ALA A 730 13.30 18.95 16.77
C ALA A 730 12.86 19.20 15.31
N ASN A 731 13.79 19.47 14.41
CA ASN A 731 13.49 19.90 13.05
C ASN A 731 13.57 18.72 12.08
N VAL A 732 12.66 18.71 11.11
CA VAL A 732 12.68 17.79 9.96
C VAL A 732 12.98 18.62 8.72
N PHE A 733 13.92 18.15 7.90
CA PHE A 733 14.32 18.81 6.67
C PHE A 733 14.58 17.77 5.58
N SER A 734 14.55 18.23 4.34
CA SER A 734 14.85 17.40 3.16
C SER A 734 16.26 17.69 2.64
N ALA A 735 16.87 16.67 2.05
CA ALA A 735 18.04 16.82 1.21
C ALA A 735 17.79 16.12 -0.13
N SER A 736 18.05 16.79 -1.24
CA SER A 736 17.85 16.22 -2.57
C SER A 736 19.15 16.00 -3.30
N ILE A 737 19.17 14.93 -4.10
CA ILE A 737 20.27 14.58 -4.99
C ILE A 737 19.72 14.22 -6.36
N ALA A 738 20.33 14.74 -7.42
CA ALA A 738 20.01 14.37 -8.79
C ALA A 738 20.36 12.89 -9.03
N ASN A 739 19.48 12.15 -9.71
CA ASN A 739 19.71 10.75 -10.01
C ASN A 739 20.82 10.59 -11.08
N SER A 740 22.07 10.48 -10.66
CA SER A 740 23.25 10.46 -11.56
C SER A 740 23.60 9.08 -12.14
N GLY A 741 22.77 8.06 -11.94
CA GLY A 741 23.07 6.68 -12.38
C GLY A 741 24.23 6.00 -11.63
N GLU A 742 24.92 6.70 -10.72
CA GLU A 742 25.87 6.10 -9.79
C GLU A 742 25.14 5.23 -8.75
N GLN A 743 25.78 4.14 -8.32
CA GLN A 743 25.27 3.30 -7.23
C GLN A 743 25.23 4.11 -5.93
N ILE A 744 24.10 4.73 -5.66
CA ILE A 744 23.81 5.33 -4.36
C ILE A 744 23.81 4.19 -3.34
N ALA A 745 24.66 4.28 -2.32
CA ALA A 745 24.66 3.34 -1.22
C ALA A 745 23.24 3.24 -0.65
N ASN A 746 22.73 2.03 -0.47
CA ASN A 746 21.42 1.81 0.17
C ASN A 746 21.48 2.33 1.61
N TYR A 747 21.15 3.61 1.84
CA TYR A 747 21.03 4.17 3.18
C TYR A 747 19.79 3.56 3.84
N GLU A 748 19.95 2.93 5.00
CA GLU A 748 18.82 2.37 5.73
C GLU A 748 18.20 3.47 6.62
N PRO A 749 16.86 3.68 6.59
CA PRO A 749 16.18 4.52 7.57
C PRO A 749 16.58 4.16 9.00
N GLY A 750 16.89 5.17 9.82
CA GLY A 750 17.49 5.04 11.14
C GLY A 750 19.02 5.18 11.16
N SER A 751 19.68 5.34 10.01
CA SER A 751 21.09 5.72 9.94
C SER A 751 21.27 7.19 10.35
N GLN A 752 22.33 7.49 11.09
CA GLN A 752 22.76 8.87 11.32
C GLN A 752 23.71 9.27 10.19
N LEU A 753 23.37 10.34 9.47
CA LEU A 753 24.09 10.82 8.30
C LEU A 753 24.64 12.22 8.55
N ARG A 754 25.84 12.49 8.04
CA ARG A 754 26.38 13.83 7.84
C ARG A 754 26.23 14.21 6.38
N LEU A 755 25.54 15.31 6.13
CA LEU A 755 25.31 15.84 4.80
C LEU A 755 26.18 17.07 4.60
N THR A 756 26.76 17.23 3.40
CA THR A 756 27.51 18.43 3.01
C THR A 756 26.97 18.94 1.68
N GLY A 757 26.15 19.98 1.70
CA GLY A 757 25.45 20.46 0.52
C GLY A 757 25.15 21.95 0.57
N VAL A 758 24.52 22.47 -0.49
CA VAL A 758 24.10 23.87 -0.52
C VAL A 758 22.77 24.03 0.22
N TYR A 759 22.71 24.98 1.15
CA TYR A 759 21.48 25.32 1.85
C TYR A 759 20.57 26.15 0.95
N ALA A 760 19.37 25.64 0.68
CA ALA A 760 18.34 26.32 -0.07
C ALA A 760 17.13 26.58 0.83
N GLY A 761 17.02 27.81 1.34
CA GLY A 761 15.85 28.27 2.08
C GLY A 761 14.58 28.24 1.21
N LEU A 762 13.45 27.92 1.84
CA LEU A 762 12.13 27.85 1.23
C LEU A 762 11.16 28.76 2.01
N GLY A 763 10.32 29.48 1.26
CA GLY A 763 9.42 30.49 1.82
C GLY A 763 10.16 31.72 2.34
N GLY A 764 9.40 32.60 3.01
CA GLY A 764 9.91 33.85 3.55
C GLY A 764 10.26 34.91 2.50
N ASN A 765 10.63 36.09 2.99
CA ASN A 765 11.11 37.21 2.18
C ASN A 765 12.03 38.10 3.03
N ARG A 766 13.34 37.94 2.86
CA ARG A 766 14.36 38.67 3.64
C ARG A 766 14.23 40.18 3.48
N SER A 767 13.90 40.63 2.27
CA SER A 767 13.70 42.05 1.96
C SER A 767 12.49 42.65 2.66
N LEU A 768 11.50 41.83 3.04
CA LEU A 768 10.32 42.21 3.82
C LEU A 768 10.43 41.83 5.31
N GLY A 769 11.57 41.28 5.76
CA GLY A 769 11.77 40.81 7.13
C GLY A 769 10.94 39.57 7.50
N GLN A 770 10.47 38.82 6.52
CA GLN A 770 9.74 37.56 6.72
C GLN A 770 10.74 36.39 6.78
N PRO A 771 10.79 35.63 7.89
CA PRO A 771 11.73 34.53 8.03
C PRO A 771 11.40 33.37 7.09
N ILE A 772 12.39 32.52 6.80
CA ILE A 772 12.19 31.28 6.04
C ILE A 772 11.36 30.29 6.86
N GLU A 773 10.54 29.49 6.16
CA GLU A 773 9.63 28.53 6.80
C GLU A 773 10.22 27.11 6.81
N ALA A 774 11.02 26.80 5.79
CA ALA A 774 11.68 25.52 5.62
C ALA A 774 13.01 25.72 4.87
N PHE A 775 13.78 24.66 4.76
CA PHE A 775 14.96 24.62 3.91
C PHE A 775 15.17 23.22 3.37
N GLU A 776 15.93 23.16 2.28
CA GLU A 776 16.40 21.94 1.66
C GLU A 776 17.92 21.99 1.53
N ILE A 777 18.57 20.83 1.65
CA ILE A 777 20.00 20.70 1.35
C ILE A 777 20.16 20.07 -0.03
N LEU A 778 20.71 20.82 -0.96
CA LEU A 778 21.03 20.35 -2.29
C LEU A 778 22.38 19.64 -2.24
N LEU A 779 22.39 18.35 -2.57
CA LEU A 779 23.58 17.52 -2.62
C LEU A 779 24.04 17.44 -4.08
N ALA A 780 25.35 17.56 -4.32
CA ALA A 780 25.87 17.49 -5.68
C ALA A 780 26.12 16.03 -6.11
N SER A 781 26.54 15.18 -5.17
CA SER A 781 26.81 13.76 -5.45
C SER A 781 26.62 12.88 -4.21
N PRO A 782 26.58 11.54 -4.36
CA PRO A 782 26.41 10.63 -3.22
C PRO A 782 27.56 10.69 -2.21
N SER A 783 28.74 11.19 -2.62
CA SER A 783 29.89 11.38 -1.71
C SER A 783 29.70 12.52 -0.72
N ASP A 784 28.74 13.42 -0.96
CA ASP A 784 28.35 14.48 -0.02
C ASP A 784 27.57 13.94 1.19
N VAL A 785 27.23 12.63 1.19
CA VAL A 785 26.54 11.92 2.27
C VAL A 785 27.50 10.96 2.96
N GLN A 786 27.84 11.25 4.22
CA GLN A 786 28.67 10.39 5.06
C GLN A 786 27.81 9.67 6.10
N VAL A 787 27.85 8.34 6.12
CA VAL A 787 27.18 7.54 7.16
C VAL A 787 28.02 7.60 8.45
N LEU A 788 27.50 8.23 9.50
CA LEU A 788 28.14 8.29 10.81
C LEU A 788 27.84 7.04 11.64
N VAL A 789 26.58 6.62 11.64
CA VAL A 789 26.08 5.46 12.38
C VAL A 789 25.07 4.70 11.53
N THR A 790 25.26 3.38 11.36
CA THR A 790 24.24 2.51 10.76
C THR A 790 23.28 2.01 11.83
N PRO A 791 22.00 1.74 11.49
CA PRO A 791 21.04 1.22 12.45
C PRO A 791 21.53 -0.12 13.02
N PRO A 792 21.28 -0.42 14.30
CA PRO A 792 21.54 -1.73 14.86
C PRO A 792 20.79 -2.79 14.05
N TRP A 793 21.39 -3.97 13.86
CA TRP A 793 20.72 -5.07 13.16
C TRP A 793 19.38 -5.50 13.80
N TRP A 794 19.20 -5.19 15.09
CA TRP A 794 17.96 -5.37 15.86
C TRP A 794 16.96 -4.23 15.58
N THR A 795 16.12 -4.42 14.57
CA THR A 795 14.93 -3.56 14.35
C THR A 795 13.67 -4.27 14.85
N MET A 796 12.61 -3.52 15.23
CA MET A 796 11.34 -4.10 15.68
C MET A 796 10.74 -5.11 14.68
N PRO A 797 10.75 -4.86 13.35
CA PRO A 797 10.32 -5.86 12.37
C PRO A 797 11.17 -7.14 12.40
N ARG A 798 12.50 -7.03 12.50
CA ARG A 798 13.40 -8.21 12.56
C ARG A 798 13.26 -8.99 13.87
N LEU A 799 12.97 -8.31 14.98
CA LEU A 799 12.64 -8.96 16.25
C LEU A 799 11.32 -9.74 16.12
N LEU A 800 10.29 -9.14 15.52
CA LEU A 800 9.00 -9.80 15.31
C LEU A 800 9.10 -10.98 14.34
N THR A 801 9.90 -10.88 13.26
CA THR A 801 10.13 -12.01 12.35
C THR A 801 10.92 -13.12 13.05
N LEU A 802 11.93 -12.80 13.86
CA LEU A 802 12.63 -13.79 14.68
C LEU A 802 11.68 -14.46 15.67
N MET A 803 10.84 -13.70 16.38
CA MET A 803 9.87 -14.22 17.33
C MET A 803 8.81 -15.10 16.63
N GLY A 804 8.33 -14.68 15.46
CA GLY A 804 7.42 -15.46 14.62
C GLY A 804 8.06 -16.76 14.14
N ALA A 805 9.27 -16.70 13.60
CA ALA A 805 10.04 -17.88 13.20
C ALA A 805 10.32 -18.81 14.38
N LEU A 806 10.69 -18.27 15.54
CA LEU A 806 10.91 -19.04 16.76
C LEU A 806 9.60 -19.70 17.24
N SER A 807 8.47 -18.99 17.12
CA SER A 807 7.14 -19.52 17.46
C SER A 807 6.72 -20.63 16.49
N ILE A 808 7.01 -20.50 15.20
CA ILE A 808 6.77 -21.54 14.19
C ILE A 808 7.68 -22.74 14.44
N ILE A 809 8.97 -22.53 14.71
CA ILE A 809 9.91 -23.61 15.08
C ILE A 809 9.45 -24.29 16.35
N LEU A 810 9.00 -23.54 17.35
CA LEU A 810 8.44 -24.09 18.59
C LEU A 810 7.16 -24.88 18.30
N LEU A 811 6.28 -24.39 17.43
CA LEU A 811 5.06 -25.09 17.04
C LEU A 811 5.39 -26.40 16.29
N ILE A 812 6.33 -26.35 15.34
CA ILE A 812 6.83 -27.54 14.63
C ILE A 812 7.48 -28.50 15.61
N ALA A 813 8.30 -28.01 16.54
CA ALA A 813 8.93 -28.82 17.59
C ALA A 813 7.87 -29.44 18.50
N LEU A 814 6.83 -28.72 18.91
CA LEU A 814 5.73 -29.25 19.72
C LEU A 814 4.89 -30.27 18.94
N LEU A 815 4.60 -30.02 17.67
CA LEU A 815 3.92 -30.97 16.79
C LEU A 815 4.80 -32.21 16.56
N TRP A 816 6.11 -32.04 16.41
CA TRP A 816 7.09 -33.10 16.27
C TRP A 816 7.25 -33.89 17.56
N ILE A 817 7.28 -33.21 18.73
CA ILE A 817 7.28 -33.84 20.05
C ILE A 817 6.00 -34.64 20.22
N LYS A 818 4.83 -34.11 19.87
CA LYS A 818 3.55 -34.83 19.97
C LYS A 818 3.46 -35.99 18.98
N ALA A 819 3.99 -35.83 17.76
CA ALA A 819 4.07 -36.90 16.77
C ALA A 819 5.07 -37.99 17.21
N LEU A 820 6.21 -37.58 17.76
CA LEU A 820 7.23 -38.44 18.34
C LEU A 820 6.69 -39.14 19.58
N GLU A 821 5.93 -38.48 20.45
CA GLU A 821 5.24 -39.08 21.58
C GLU A 821 4.21 -40.10 21.13
N ARG A 822 3.45 -39.83 20.06
CA ARG A 822 2.53 -40.82 19.47
C ARG A 822 3.29 -42.00 18.87
N GLN A 823 4.40 -41.74 18.18
CA GLN A 823 5.20 -42.78 17.53
C GLN A 823 5.97 -43.60 18.55
N VAL A 824 6.51 -42.96 19.59
CA VAL A 824 7.10 -43.59 20.77
C VAL A 824 6.01 -44.34 21.51
N ALA A 825 4.83 -43.79 21.80
CA ALA A 825 3.75 -44.51 22.47
C ALA A 825 3.28 -45.74 21.68
N ALA A 826 3.15 -45.64 20.36
CA ALA A 826 2.83 -46.77 19.48
C ALA A 826 3.94 -47.82 19.49
N ARG A 827 5.21 -47.41 19.34
CA ARG A 827 6.38 -48.31 19.43
C ARG A 827 6.57 -48.86 20.83
N THR A 828 6.22 -48.13 21.88
CA THR A 828 6.32 -48.55 23.28
C THR A 828 5.17 -49.49 23.60
N ALA A 829 3.99 -49.34 22.98
CA ALA A 829 2.91 -50.31 23.08
C ALA A 829 3.27 -51.61 22.35
N GLU A 830 3.75 -51.53 21.11
CA GLU A 830 4.23 -52.67 20.33
C GLU A 830 5.42 -53.36 21.03
N LEU A 831 6.39 -52.58 21.52
CA LEU A 831 7.51 -53.09 22.28
C LEU A 831 7.07 -53.62 23.65
N ARG A 832 6.06 -53.03 24.33
CA ARG A 832 5.50 -53.59 25.57
C ARG A 832 4.80 -54.90 25.31
N GLU A 833 4.08 -55.05 24.21
CA GLU A 833 3.45 -56.32 23.84
C GLU A 833 4.52 -57.38 23.54
N VAL A 834 5.53 -57.05 22.73
CA VAL A 834 6.67 -57.95 22.46
C VAL A 834 7.51 -58.23 23.70
N LEU A 835 7.71 -57.25 24.58
CA LEU A 835 8.44 -57.40 25.84
C LEU A 835 7.62 -58.14 26.88
N GLN A 836 6.30 -58.00 26.93
CA GLN A 836 5.42 -58.80 27.80
C GLN A 836 5.38 -60.24 27.33
N GLU A 837 5.31 -60.47 26.01
CA GLU A 837 5.39 -61.81 25.44
C GLU A 837 6.76 -62.42 25.70
N ARG A 838 7.85 -61.66 25.48
CA ARG A 838 9.22 -62.11 25.81
C ARG A 838 9.43 -62.27 27.31
N HIS A 839 8.89 -61.41 28.17
CA HIS A 839 8.99 -61.57 29.63
C HIS A 839 8.19 -62.76 30.09
N ARG A 840 7.01 -63.04 29.52
CA ARG A 840 6.25 -64.27 29.80
C ARG A 840 7.06 -65.49 29.41
N VAL A 841 7.57 -65.53 28.17
CA VAL A 841 8.38 -66.66 27.70
C VAL A 841 9.68 -66.79 28.50
N GLN A 842 10.36 -65.69 28.83
CA GLN A 842 11.57 -65.71 29.65
C GLN A 842 11.28 -66.05 31.13
N GLN A 843 10.14 -65.68 31.68
CA GLN A 843 9.73 -66.07 33.04
C GLN A 843 9.35 -67.54 33.09
N GLU A 844 8.61 -68.03 32.09
CA GLU A 844 8.30 -69.45 31.93
C GLU A 844 9.59 -70.26 31.73
N GLU A 845 10.53 -69.79 30.89
CA GLU A 845 11.85 -70.41 30.73
C GLU A 845 12.75 -70.29 31.97
N ALA A 846 12.73 -69.16 32.69
CA ALA A 846 13.53 -68.97 33.90
C ALA A 846 13.00 -69.83 35.05
N LEU A 847 11.68 -69.90 35.23
CA LEU A 847 11.02 -70.81 36.17
C LEU A 847 11.24 -72.27 35.78
N ALA A 848 11.18 -72.62 34.49
CA ALA A 848 11.47 -73.97 34.03
C ALA A 848 12.96 -74.33 34.20
N ARG A 849 13.89 -73.40 33.94
CA ARG A 849 15.33 -73.60 34.18
C ARG A 849 15.65 -73.67 35.67
N GLU A 850 15.01 -72.87 36.52
CA GLU A 850 15.19 -72.93 37.97
C GLU A 850 14.64 -74.25 38.52
N ARG A 851 13.47 -74.70 38.06
CA ARG A 851 12.93 -76.03 38.39
C ARG A 851 13.82 -77.16 37.91
N SER A 852 14.38 -77.07 36.68
CA SER A 852 15.34 -78.05 36.18
C SER A 852 16.66 -78.03 36.94
N ARG A 853 17.18 -76.86 37.34
CA ARG A 853 18.38 -76.76 38.18
C ARG A 853 18.14 -77.35 39.56
N MET A 854 17.02 -77.02 40.20
CA MET A 854 16.64 -77.63 41.47
C MET A 854 16.50 -79.15 41.33
N ALA A 855 15.78 -79.64 40.31
CA ALA A 855 15.68 -81.09 40.07
C ALA A 855 17.05 -81.75 39.79
N HIS A 856 18.00 -81.03 39.19
CA HIS A 856 19.35 -81.53 38.90
C HIS A 856 20.24 -81.57 40.15
N ASP A 857 20.35 -80.47 40.89
CA ASP A 857 21.11 -80.41 42.16
C ASP A 857 20.55 -81.42 43.18
N LEU A 858 19.24 -81.63 43.18
CA LEU A 858 18.55 -82.61 44.01
C LEU A 858 18.71 -84.05 43.50
N HIS A 859 18.83 -84.26 42.18
CA HIS A 859 19.19 -85.55 41.61
C HIS A 859 20.62 -85.94 41.99
N ASP A 860 21.54 -84.98 42.04
CA ASP A 860 22.93 -85.19 42.44
C ASP A 860 23.05 -85.59 43.92
N GLU A 861 22.26 -84.98 44.81
CA GLU A 861 22.23 -85.34 46.24
C GLU A 861 21.64 -86.74 46.48
N LEU A 862 20.56 -87.10 45.78
CA LEU A 862 20.02 -88.47 45.77
C LEU A 862 21.00 -89.46 45.13
N GLY A 863 21.69 -89.06 44.07
CA GLY A 863 22.69 -89.86 43.36
C GLY A 863 23.89 -90.19 44.23
N ALA A 864 24.40 -89.21 44.98
CA ALA A 864 25.46 -89.41 45.96
C ALA A 864 25.03 -90.37 47.09
N GLY A 865 23.81 -90.19 47.61
CA GLY A 865 23.25 -91.05 48.66
C GLY A 865 23.01 -92.49 48.19
N LEU A 866 22.50 -92.70 46.98
CA LEU A 866 22.32 -94.03 46.38
C LEU A 866 23.66 -94.73 46.12
N THR A 867 24.69 -93.97 45.73
CA THR A 867 26.05 -94.49 45.56
C THR A 867 26.62 -94.98 46.90
N GLU A 868 26.40 -94.22 47.99
CA GLU A 868 26.80 -94.62 49.34
C GLU A 868 26.04 -95.86 49.83
N VAL A 869 24.74 -95.96 49.55
CA VAL A 869 23.92 -97.16 49.83
C VAL A 869 24.46 -98.37 49.04
N GLY A 870 24.78 -98.21 47.76
CA GLY A 870 25.38 -99.26 46.94
C GLY A 870 26.73 -99.72 47.51
N LEU A 871 27.59 -98.80 47.91
CA LEU A 871 28.88 -99.10 48.52
C LEU A 871 28.72 -99.83 49.86
N LEU A 872 27.85 -99.33 50.75
CA LEU A 872 27.56 -99.96 52.05
C LEU A 872 26.94 -101.35 51.87
N GLY A 873 26.11 -101.56 50.85
CA GLY A 873 25.54 -102.87 50.52
C GLY A 873 26.62 -103.85 50.06
N THR A 874 27.56 -103.38 49.23
CA THR A 874 28.70 -104.18 48.76
C THR A 874 29.64 -104.55 49.93
N LEU A 875 29.91 -103.60 50.83
CA LEU A 875 30.71 -103.83 52.04
C LEU A 875 30.02 -104.79 53.02
N ALA A 876 28.70 -104.69 53.20
CA ALA A 876 27.91 -105.61 54.01
C ALA A 876 27.84 -107.04 53.43
N ALA A 877 27.86 -107.20 52.10
CA ALA A 877 27.85 -108.49 51.42
C ALA A 877 29.19 -109.24 51.47
N THR A 878 30.26 -108.60 51.93
CA THR A 878 31.61 -109.18 51.99
C THR A 878 31.74 -110.17 53.16
N HIS A 879 31.88 -111.47 52.86
CA HIS A 879 31.75 -112.58 53.84
C HIS A 879 32.90 -112.75 54.84
N SER A 880 34.01 -112.03 54.68
CA SER A 880 35.22 -112.08 55.53
C SER A 880 35.22 -111.05 56.68
N LEU A 881 34.18 -110.21 56.79
CA LEU A 881 34.04 -109.23 57.88
C LEU A 881 33.30 -109.81 59.10
N PRO A 882 33.73 -109.50 60.34
CA PRO A 882 33.04 -109.91 61.57
C PRO A 882 31.56 -109.53 61.54
N ILE A 883 30.69 -110.40 62.06
CA ILE A 883 29.22 -110.23 62.06
C ILE A 883 28.82 -108.84 62.56
N ASP A 884 29.39 -108.39 63.68
CA ASP A 884 29.08 -107.10 64.30
C ASP A 884 29.32 -105.89 63.38
N LYS A 885 30.36 -105.96 62.53
CA LYS A 885 30.68 -104.89 61.57
C LYS A 885 29.76 -104.95 60.34
N ARG A 886 29.36 -106.13 59.90
CA ARG A 886 28.38 -106.30 58.82
C ARG A 886 27.00 -105.80 59.23
N ASP A 887 26.57 -106.11 60.46
CA ASP A 887 25.31 -105.61 61.02
C ASP A 887 25.33 -104.09 61.19
N SER A 888 26.46 -103.51 61.63
CA SER A 888 26.66 -102.06 61.64
C SER A 888 26.53 -101.44 60.23
N HIS A 889 27.08 -102.07 59.20
CA HIS A 889 26.95 -101.58 57.82
C HIS A 889 25.52 -101.73 57.29
N LEU A 890 24.81 -102.83 57.58
CA LEU A 890 23.40 -103.01 57.22
C LEU A 890 22.47 -102.05 57.97
N SER A 891 22.75 -101.76 59.24
CA SER A 891 22.01 -100.74 60.01
C SER A 891 22.23 -99.36 59.40
N ARG A 892 23.49 -98.97 59.13
CA ARG A 892 23.79 -97.69 58.47
C ARG A 892 23.18 -97.60 57.08
N LEU A 893 23.14 -98.70 56.32
CA LEU A 893 22.45 -98.76 55.04
C LEU A 893 20.95 -98.53 55.21
N SER A 894 20.32 -99.21 56.16
CA SER A 894 18.89 -99.05 56.44
C SER A 894 18.53 -97.63 56.89
N ASP A 895 19.40 -97.03 57.70
CA ASP A 895 19.24 -95.65 58.18
C ASP A 895 19.45 -94.65 57.04
N LYS A 896 20.44 -94.89 56.17
CA LYS A 896 20.67 -94.06 54.99
C LYS A 896 19.52 -94.17 53.97
N VAL A 897 19.00 -95.37 53.72
CA VAL A 897 17.84 -95.60 52.86
C VAL A 897 16.59 -94.90 53.42
N ARG A 898 16.31 -95.01 54.72
CA ARG A 898 15.20 -94.28 55.35
C ARG A 898 15.39 -92.76 55.25
N GLY A 899 16.60 -92.26 55.47
CA GLY A 899 16.93 -90.85 55.29
C GLY A 899 16.67 -90.36 53.86
N LEU A 900 16.99 -91.17 52.84
CA LEU A 900 16.73 -90.84 51.43
C LEU A 900 15.24 -90.81 51.09
N VAL A 901 14.44 -91.71 51.67
CA VAL A 901 12.97 -91.70 51.48
C VAL A 901 12.36 -90.45 52.10
N MET A 902 12.76 -90.05 53.31
CA MET A 902 12.27 -88.81 53.93
C MET A 902 12.69 -87.56 53.16
N ALA A 903 13.93 -87.54 52.64
CA ALA A 903 14.39 -86.45 51.78
C ALA A 903 13.58 -86.37 50.47
N LEU A 904 13.22 -87.51 49.88
CA LEU A 904 12.38 -87.56 48.68
C LEU A 904 10.97 -87.01 48.94
N ASP A 905 10.34 -87.38 50.06
CA ASP A 905 9.03 -86.84 50.44
C ASP A 905 9.08 -85.31 50.68
N GLU A 906 10.15 -84.83 51.32
CA GLU A 906 10.42 -83.39 51.51
C GLU A 906 10.55 -82.67 50.15
N ILE A 907 11.25 -83.27 49.19
CA ILE A 907 11.45 -82.74 47.83
C ILE A 907 10.14 -82.71 47.04
N VAL A 908 9.38 -83.80 47.04
CA VAL A 908 8.10 -83.89 46.31
C VAL A 908 7.13 -82.83 46.83
N TRP A 909 7.07 -82.61 48.15
CA TRP A 909 6.26 -81.55 48.72
C TRP A 909 6.76 -80.15 48.33
N ALA A 910 8.08 -79.90 48.42
CA ALA A 910 8.67 -78.60 48.12
C ALA A 910 8.50 -78.18 46.65
N VAL A 911 8.50 -79.11 45.70
CA VAL A 911 8.46 -78.83 44.25
C VAL A 911 7.04 -78.83 43.66
N ASN A 912 6.07 -79.49 44.29
CA ASN A 912 4.72 -79.62 43.73
C ASN A 912 3.89 -78.34 43.91
N PRO A 913 3.36 -77.73 42.81
CA PRO A 913 2.54 -76.52 42.88
C PRO A 913 1.21 -76.68 43.62
N LYS A 914 0.71 -77.92 43.75
CA LYS A 914 -0.57 -78.18 44.44
C LYS A 914 -0.56 -77.78 45.92
N TYR A 915 0.61 -77.64 46.54
CA TYR A 915 0.76 -77.27 47.95
C TYR A 915 1.10 -75.79 48.14
N ASP A 916 0.94 -74.94 47.12
CA ASP A 916 1.42 -73.55 47.17
C ASP A 916 0.63 -72.69 48.16
N SER A 917 -0.56 -73.10 48.61
CA SER A 917 -1.32 -72.31 49.58
C SER A 917 -0.70 -72.32 50.98
N VAL A 918 -0.90 -71.22 51.72
CA VAL A 918 -0.50 -71.12 53.14
C VAL A 918 -1.20 -72.18 54.00
N SER A 919 -2.43 -72.58 53.66
CA SER A 919 -3.14 -73.66 54.35
C SER A 919 -2.41 -75.01 54.26
N SER A 920 -2.03 -75.44 53.05
CA SER A 920 -1.28 -76.69 52.86
C SER A 920 0.11 -76.64 53.50
N PHE A 921 0.71 -75.44 53.59
CA PHE A 921 1.94 -75.22 54.34
C PHE A 921 1.76 -75.44 55.84
N VAL A 922 0.72 -74.85 56.45
CA VAL A 922 0.41 -75.01 57.87
C VAL A 922 0.08 -76.46 58.22
N ASP A 923 -0.72 -77.14 57.39
CA ASP A 923 -1.09 -78.54 57.59
C ASP A 923 0.15 -79.45 57.63
N TYR A 924 1.10 -79.25 56.72
CA TYR A 924 2.33 -80.03 56.65
C TYR A 924 3.24 -79.79 57.87
N PHE A 925 3.41 -78.53 58.28
CA PHE A 925 4.27 -78.18 59.42
C PHE A 925 3.72 -78.70 60.75
N THR A 926 2.41 -78.57 60.94
CA THR A 926 1.70 -79.07 62.12
C THR A 926 1.87 -80.59 62.22
N SER A 927 1.65 -81.29 61.11
CA SER A 927 1.82 -82.76 61.02
C SER A 927 3.27 -83.18 61.31
N TYR A 928 4.26 -82.50 60.73
CA TYR A 928 5.68 -82.79 60.95
C TYR A 928 6.11 -82.56 62.40
N ALA A 929 5.77 -81.40 62.98
CA ALA A 929 6.18 -81.03 64.33
C ALA A 929 5.59 -81.96 65.38
N GLN A 930 4.33 -82.38 65.20
CA GLN A 930 3.68 -83.35 66.09
C GLN A 930 4.42 -84.68 66.08
N GLN A 931 4.69 -85.24 64.89
CA GLN A 931 5.41 -86.52 64.75
C GLN A 931 6.84 -86.45 65.29
N PHE A 932 7.54 -85.34 65.05
CA PHE A 932 8.94 -85.19 65.45
C PHE A 932 9.11 -85.00 66.96
N LEU A 933 8.27 -84.18 67.60
CA LEU A 933 8.38 -83.91 69.05
C LEU A 933 7.82 -85.06 69.90
N GLU A 934 6.86 -85.82 69.38
CA GLU A 934 6.37 -87.04 70.04
C GLU A 934 7.50 -88.06 70.23
N LEU A 935 8.40 -88.21 69.24
CA LEU A 935 9.61 -89.04 69.34
C LEU A 935 10.61 -88.54 70.39
N ALA A 936 10.61 -87.23 70.67
CA ALA A 936 11.46 -86.61 71.69
C ALA A 936 10.81 -86.54 73.08
N ASN A 937 9.59 -87.09 73.26
CA ASN A 937 8.78 -86.98 74.48
C ASN A 937 8.48 -85.52 74.92
N VAL A 938 8.41 -84.60 73.97
CA VAL A 938 8.08 -83.19 74.23
C VAL A 938 6.64 -82.93 73.77
N ARG A 939 5.80 -82.37 74.66
CA ARG A 939 4.40 -82.07 74.32
C ARG A 939 4.35 -80.87 73.37
N CYS A 940 3.70 -81.02 72.20
CA CYS A 940 3.53 -79.91 71.25
C CYS A 940 2.10 -79.37 71.29
N ARG A 941 1.94 -78.05 71.42
CA ARG A 941 0.65 -77.34 71.34
C ARG A 941 0.65 -76.39 70.15
N PHE A 942 -0.37 -76.48 69.31
CA PHE A 942 -0.55 -75.61 68.14
C PHE A 942 -1.58 -74.51 68.42
N ASP A 943 -1.29 -73.31 67.95
CA ASP A 943 -2.14 -72.13 68.08
C ASP A 943 -2.10 -71.38 66.73
N VAL A 944 -2.99 -71.79 65.84
CA VAL A 944 -3.08 -71.35 64.44
C VAL A 944 -4.32 -70.49 64.27
N ALA A 945 -4.20 -69.36 63.56
CA ALA A 945 -5.32 -68.45 63.30
C ALA A 945 -6.38 -69.07 62.36
N ASP A 946 -7.67 -68.81 62.61
CA ASP A 946 -8.80 -69.34 61.83
C ASP A 946 -8.85 -68.82 60.38
N GLU A 947 -8.41 -67.58 60.15
CA GLU A 947 -8.31 -66.99 58.82
C GLU A 947 -6.85 -66.91 58.39
N LEU A 948 -6.47 -67.76 57.43
CA LEU A 948 -5.15 -67.76 56.80
C LEU A 948 -5.19 -67.04 55.44
N PRO A 949 -4.09 -66.36 55.05
CA PRO A 949 -4.03 -65.61 53.80
C PRO A 949 -4.05 -66.53 52.57
N VAL A 950 -4.76 -66.10 51.52
CA VAL A 950 -4.99 -66.87 50.28
C VAL A 950 -3.78 -66.85 49.33
N GLN A 951 -2.79 -65.99 49.57
CA GLN A 951 -1.61 -65.85 48.71
C GLN A 951 -0.74 -67.12 48.69
N PRO A 952 -0.33 -67.62 47.50
CA PRO A 952 0.54 -68.79 47.42
C PRO A 952 1.98 -68.48 47.84
N LEU A 953 2.59 -69.39 48.60
CA LEU A 953 4.01 -69.41 48.91
C LEU A 953 4.79 -70.12 47.80
N THR A 954 5.83 -69.47 47.29
CA THR A 954 6.71 -70.08 46.28
C THR A 954 7.42 -71.33 46.84
N SER A 955 7.75 -72.28 45.97
CA SER A 955 8.51 -73.50 46.32
C SER A 955 9.78 -73.20 47.13
N ARG A 956 10.51 -72.14 46.76
CA ARG A 956 11.73 -71.70 47.46
C ARG A 956 11.45 -71.21 48.87
N VAL A 957 10.38 -70.42 49.05
CA VAL A 957 9.96 -69.91 50.37
C VAL A 957 9.52 -71.05 51.27
N ARG A 958 8.67 -71.96 50.78
CA ARG A 958 8.22 -73.13 51.53
C ARG A 958 9.37 -74.00 52.01
N HIS A 959 10.30 -74.35 51.12
CA HIS A 959 11.42 -75.24 51.43
C HIS A 959 12.36 -74.61 52.47
N SER A 960 12.74 -73.36 52.26
CA SER A 960 13.65 -72.66 53.18
C SER A 960 13.02 -72.41 54.55
N LEU A 961 11.71 -72.12 54.59
CA LEU A 961 10.93 -72.06 55.84
C LEU A 961 10.89 -73.40 56.56
N PHE A 962 10.71 -74.49 55.82
CA PHE A 962 10.63 -75.83 56.40
C PHE A 962 11.95 -76.22 57.02
N LEU A 963 13.07 -75.97 56.33
CA LEU A 963 14.39 -76.19 56.90
C LEU A 963 14.64 -75.33 58.14
N ALA A 964 14.22 -74.06 58.14
CA ALA A 964 14.36 -73.19 59.30
C ALA A 964 13.53 -73.67 60.50
N PHE A 965 12.30 -74.10 60.26
CA PHE A 965 11.41 -74.65 61.27
C PHE A 965 11.89 -76.00 61.80
N LYS A 966 12.32 -76.90 60.92
CA LYS A 966 12.91 -78.20 61.25
C LYS A 966 14.17 -78.05 62.10
N GLU A 967 15.05 -77.12 61.75
CA GLU A 967 16.24 -76.81 62.55
C GLU A 967 15.85 -76.22 63.92
N THR A 968 14.83 -75.36 63.97
CA THR A 968 14.29 -74.83 65.23
C THR A 968 13.78 -75.94 66.14
N LEU A 969 12.96 -76.86 65.62
CA LEU A 969 12.46 -78.01 66.38
C LEU A 969 13.58 -78.97 66.79
N THR A 970 14.57 -79.17 65.92
CA THR A 970 15.74 -80.00 66.23
C THR A 970 16.56 -79.41 67.36
N ASN A 971 16.71 -78.08 67.39
CA ASN A 971 17.36 -77.38 68.49
C ASN A 971 16.60 -77.56 69.80
N VAL A 972 15.27 -77.48 69.78
CA VAL A 972 14.46 -77.75 70.97
C VAL A 972 14.67 -79.19 71.47
N ALA A 973 14.52 -80.18 70.57
CA ALA A 973 14.63 -81.60 70.92
C ALA A 973 16.02 -82.02 71.42
N ARG A 974 17.09 -81.37 70.94
CA ARG A 974 18.49 -81.72 71.30
C ARG A 974 19.09 -80.89 72.41
N HIS A 975 18.63 -79.66 72.61
CA HIS A 975 19.34 -78.68 73.44
C HIS A 975 18.48 -78.03 74.53
N ALA A 976 17.16 -78.01 74.41
CA ALA A 976 16.33 -77.25 75.35
C ALA A 976 15.99 -78.00 76.64
N ASP A 977 15.97 -79.34 76.64
CA ASP A 977 15.41 -80.16 77.74
C ASP A 977 13.99 -79.70 78.14
N ALA A 978 13.21 -79.32 77.13
CA ALA A 978 11.86 -78.77 77.29
C ALA A 978 10.83 -79.90 77.46
N SER A 979 9.83 -79.69 78.32
CA SER A 979 8.69 -80.61 78.43
C SER A 979 7.54 -80.25 77.49
N GLU A 980 7.47 -78.99 77.06
CA GLU A 980 6.40 -78.47 76.21
C GLU A 980 6.92 -77.42 75.21
N VAL A 981 6.33 -77.43 74.00
CA VAL A 981 6.57 -76.48 72.92
C VAL A 981 5.24 -75.97 72.39
N ILE A 982 5.17 -74.67 72.14
CA ILE A 982 4.03 -74.00 71.53
C ILE A 982 4.44 -73.48 70.15
N VAL A 983 3.75 -73.93 69.11
CA VAL A 983 3.91 -73.45 67.74
C VAL A 983 2.71 -72.56 67.37
N ARG A 984 2.99 -71.32 67.00
CA ARG A 984 2.01 -70.31 66.58
C ARG A 984 2.16 -69.92 65.13
N ILE A 985 1.06 -69.91 64.38
CA ILE A 985 1.04 -69.44 62.99
C ILE A 985 -0.14 -68.50 62.79
N TYR A 986 0.14 -67.25 62.46
CA TYR A 986 -0.90 -66.26 62.23
C TYR A 986 -0.45 -65.19 61.21
N PRO A 987 -1.37 -64.65 60.42
CA PRO A 987 -1.09 -63.46 59.64
C PRO A 987 -1.05 -62.24 60.56
N LYS A 988 -0.09 -61.35 60.33
CA LYS A 988 -0.04 -60.03 60.96
C LYS A 988 0.30 -58.99 59.91
N ASP A 989 -0.64 -58.09 59.66
CA ASP A 989 -0.58 -57.10 58.58
C ASP A 989 -0.34 -57.78 57.22
N THR A 990 0.82 -57.59 56.61
CA THR A 990 1.22 -58.22 55.34
C THR A 990 2.31 -59.28 55.54
N GLN A 991 2.40 -59.87 56.73
CA GLN A 991 3.42 -60.85 57.07
C GLN A 991 2.80 -62.14 57.61
N LEU A 992 3.35 -63.27 57.20
CA LEU A 992 3.11 -64.55 57.86
C LEU A 992 4.11 -64.68 59.01
N VAL A 993 3.60 -64.85 60.22
CA VAL A 993 4.42 -65.01 61.42
C VAL A 993 4.30 -66.44 61.91
N LEU A 994 5.44 -67.13 61.96
CA LEU A 994 5.61 -68.47 62.54
C LEU A 994 6.47 -68.34 63.79
N SER A 995 5.96 -68.69 64.96
CA SER A 995 6.70 -68.64 66.22
C SER A 995 6.73 -69.98 66.90
N VAL A 996 7.91 -70.42 67.33
CA VAL A 996 8.10 -71.65 68.11
C VAL A 996 8.66 -71.26 69.47
N SER A 997 7.99 -71.65 70.54
CA SER A 997 8.33 -71.28 71.92
C SER A 997 8.41 -72.54 72.78
N ASP A 998 9.57 -72.82 73.36
CA ASP A 998 9.79 -73.93 74.30
C ASP A 998 9.86 -73.44 75.75
N ASN A 999 9.64 -74.35 76.71
CA ASN A 999 9.79 -74.09 78.15
C ASN A 999 11.10 -74.66 78.74
N GLY A 1000 12.13 -74.82 77.91
CA GLY A 1000 13.40 -75.43 78.28
C GLY A 1000 14.36 -74.49 79.01
N CYS A 1001 15.63 -74.88 79.06
CA CYS A 1001 16.68 -74.21 79.85
C CYS A 1001 17.27 -72.92 79.24
N GLY A 1002 16.79 -72.45 78.08
CA GLY A 1002 17.25 -71.20 77.45
C GLY A 1002 18.70 -71.22 76.93
N LEU A 1003 19.19 -70.07 76.43
CA LEU A 1003 20.48 -69.91 75.74
C LEU A 1003 21.34 -68.78 76.36
N GLN A 1004 22.18 -69.05 77.36
CA GLN A 1004 23.32 -68.17 77.67
C GLN A 1004 24.63 -68.92 77.95
N GLY A 1005 25.72 -68.40 77.37
CA GLY A 1005 27.09 -68.64 77.86
C GLY A 1005 27.89 -69.81 77.29
N LYS A 1006 27.37 -70.63 76.38
CA LYS A 1006 28.24 -71.55 75.60
C LYS A 1006 28.67 -70.84 74.32
N GLN A 1007 29.95 -70.45 74.26
CA GLN A 1007 30.60 -69.98 73.05
C GLN A 1007 30.15 -70.81 71.85
N ALA A 1008 29.69 -70.15 70.79
CA ALA A 1008 29.49 -70.79 69.50
C ALA A 1008 30.80 -71.50 69.15
N LYS A 1009 30.83 -72.83 69.30
CA LYS A 1009 31.82 -73.61 68.59
C LYS A 1009 31.63 -73.25 67.12
N PRO A 1010 32.69 -72.92 66.36
CA PRO A 1010 32.59 -72.45 64.97
C PRO A 1010 31.88 -73.43 64.02
N SER A 1011 31.49 -74.61 64.49
CA SER A 1011 30.85 -75.67 63.73
C SER A 1011 29.37 -75.90 64.09
N MET A 1012 28.71 -74.99 64.82
CA MET A 1012 27.27 -75.09 65.14
C MET A 1012 26.53 -73.80 64.77
N ASN A 1013 26.51 -73.48 63.47
CA ASN A 1013 25.88 -72.29 62.87
C ASN A 1013 24.41 -72.54 62.48
N GLY A 1014 23.65 -73.32 63.26
CA GLY A 1014 22.23 -73.56 62.95
C GLY A 1014 21.41 -72.27 62.93
N LEU A 1015 21.68 -71.35 63.86
CA LEU A 1015 20.98 -70.08 64.00
C LEU A 1015 21.38 -69.04 62.94
N ASP A 1016 22.67 -68.94 62.62
CA ASP A 1016 23.12 -68.06 61.53
C ASP A 1016 22.63 -68.59 60.18
N ASN A 1017 22.60 -69.91 59.98
CA ASN A 1017 21.99 -70.51 58.79
C ASN A 1017 20.48 -70.21 58.70
N ILE A 1018 19.74 -70.26 59.81
CA ILE A 1018 18.32 -69.87 59.81
C ILE A 1018 18.18 -68.38 59.44
N ARG A 1019 19.00 -67.51 60.03
CA ARG A 1019 18.95 -66.06 59.78
C ARG A 1019 19.33 -65.73 58.34
N ASP A 1020 20.41 -66.30 57.82
CA ASP A 1020 20.88 -66.09 56.46
C ASP A 1020 19.82 -66.55 55.46
N ARG A 1021 19.27 -67.77 55.63
CA ARG A 1021 18.20 -68.30 54.75
C ARG A 1021 16.94 -67.46 54.77
N LEU A 1022 16.50 -66.98 55.95
CA LEU A 1022 15.33 -66.11 56.04
C LEU A 1022 15.61 -64.72 55.44
N SER A 1023 16.80 -64.18 55.65
CA SER A 1023 17.21 -62.89 55.09
C SER A 1023 17.30 -62.92 53.56
N GLU A 1024 17.73 -64.04 52.96
CA GLU A 1024 17.73 -64.25 51.50
C GLU A 1024 16.33 -64.21 50.88
N MET A 1025 15.29 -64.44 51.69
CA MET A 1025 13.89 -64.36 51.26
C MET A 1025 13.22 -63.05 51.71
N GLY A 1026 13.97 -62.13 52.32
CA GLY A 1026 13.44 -60.88 52.88
C GLY A 1026 12.60 -61.08 54.13
N GLY A 1027 12.65 -62.27 54.74
CA GLY A 1027 12.11 -62.53 56.05
C GLY A 1027 13.07 -62.07 57.15
N HIS A 1028 12.55 -61.98 58.37
CA HIS A 1028 13.31 -61.64 59.56
C HIS A 1028 13.12 -62.72 60.62
N CYS A 1029 14.24 -63.18 61.19
CA CYS A 1029 14.25 -64.12 62.29
C CYS A 1029 14.67 -63.36 63.57
N THR A 1030 13.78 -63.35 64.56
CA THR A 1030 14.08 -62.88 65.91
C THR A 1030 14.06 -64.06 66.87
N MET A 1031 15.02 -64.11 67.79
CA MET A 1031 15.06 -65.11 68.84
C MET A 1031 15.20 -64.41 70.17
N GLU A 1032 14.35 -64.80 71.11
CA GLU A 1032 14.34 -64.34 72.49
C GLU A 1032 14.47 -65.58 73.38
N SER A 1033 15.40 -65.58 74.33
CA SER A 1033 15.69 -66.76 75.16
C SER A 1033 16.01 -66.33 76.59
N ASP A 1034 15.41 -67.04 77.55
CA ASP A 1034 15.57 -66.82 78.99
C ASP A 1034 15.63 -68.17 79.73
N GLU A 1035 16.53 -68.31 80.70
CA GLU A 1035 16.73 -69.55 81.47
C GLU A 1035 15.47 -69.97 82.27
N GLN A 1036 14.58 -69.03 82.59
CA GLN A 1036 13.36 -69.33 83.37
C GLN A 1036 12.12 -69.60 82.50
N THR A 1037 12.10 -69.14 81.25
CA THR A 1037 10.91 -69.25 80.37
C THR A 1037 11.15 -69.98 79.06
N GLY A 1038 12.39 -70.42 78.80
CA GLY A 1038 12.79 -71.14 77.59
C GLY A 1038 13.08 -70.23 76.40
N THR A 1039 13.11 -70.81 75.19
CA THR A 1039 13.48 -70.09 73.96
C THR A 1039 12.29 -69.91 73.03
N THR A 1040 12.15 -68.70 72.48
CA THR A 1040 11.18 -68.38 71.43
C THR A 1040 11.90 -67.91 70.17
N VAL A 1041 11.68 -68.63 69.07
CA VAL A 1041 12.14 -68.28 67.73
C VAL A 1041 10.94 -67.83 66.92
N THR A 1042 10.96 -66.61 66.41
CA THR A 1042 9.91 -66.04 65.56
C THR A 1042 10.45 -65.75 64.17
N LEU A 1043 9.88 -66.44 63.19
CA LEU A 1043 10.15 -66.29 61.77
C LEU A 1043 9.03 -65.43 61.17
N LYS A 1044 9.37 -64.23 60.70
CA LYS A 1044 8.43 -63.32 60.04
C LYS A 1044 8.76 -63.25 58.57
N LEU A 1045 7.80 -63.57 57.71
CA LEU A 1045 7.97 -63.40 56.28
C LEU A 1045 6.95 -62.45 55.72
N PRO A 1046 7.38 -61.50 54.88
CA PRO A 1046 6.44 -60.72 54.11
C PRO A 1046 5.72 -61.63 53.12
N LEU A 1047 4.40 -61.68 53.23
CA LEU A 1047 3.52 -62.23 52.22
C LEU A 1047 3.44 -61.17 51.12
N LYS A 1048 4.28 -61.32 50.11
CA LYS A 1048 4.33 -60.40 48.97
C LYS A 1048 3.44 -60.89 47.84
#